data_AF-A0A9D5HMV5-F1
#
_entry.id   AF-A0A9D5HMV5-F1
#
_cell.length_a   1.000
_cell.length_b   1.000
_cell.length_c   1.000
_cell.angle_alpha   90.00
_cell.angle_beta   90.00
_cell.angle_gamma   90.00
#
_symmetry.space_group_name_H-M   'P 1'
#
loop_
_entity.id
_entity.type
_entity.pdbx_description
1 polymer ?
#
loop_
_entity_poly.entity_id
_entity_poly.type
_entity_poly.pdbx_seq_one_letter_code
_entity_poly.pdbx_strand_id
1 'polypeptide(L)'
;MALMALIIQRKFSIGARNPSYRAHLARCLSSTAERNIEKILVANRGEIACRIMRTARRLGIRTVGVYSDADQESLHVRSADEAVRIGPPPARESYLKASAIVEAALRTGAQAIHPGYGFLSESADFAQLCQNEGLTFIGPPASAIRDMGDKSASKRIMNAAGVPLVPGYHGDEQGIDYLKEEAEKIGYPILIKPTHGGGGKGMRIVQGPDEFVESLLGAQREAAASFGKSTILLEKYITQPRHIEVQVFGDKHGNVIHLYERDCSLQRRHQKIIEEAPAPNIVKEFRSHLGEAAVSAAKAVGYHNAGTVEFIMDTTSGKFYFMEMNTRLQVEHPVTEMIVGQDLVEWQIRVANGEPLPLTQSEIPLKGHAFEARIYAENVPRGFLPAAGTLHHYHPVSVSPTVRVETGVAEGDTVSMHYDPMIAKLVVWGEDRNAALVKLKNCLLNFQVAGLPTNINFLQRLADHWAFAKGVVETHFIEKFKNDLFLISPDEVAKAHSAAKLSAALVAACICDREHITSKELIPGGDRLLSLWYTNPPFRMHHSDKPCCQITRAGYVDGLQVAVGQQVYDTSVLFHDQVREEVEQGVVRQEWQRSRPKEEWEIDVAKLDVRYVLARGTYGTVYRGSYDDGQEVAVKLLDWGEDGFATDAETAALRASFQQEVAVWHKLDHPNVTKVALPKSHLAVVPRQVHLDYLEAGANIIISASYQATIQGFKSRGFSAEESEALLRRSVEIACEARDIFLKGYPKESCDVNENKLTSKQQPILVAASIGSYGAYLADGSEYSGDYGKAVTKETLKDFHRRRVEVLAESGADLIAFETIPNKIEAQVLIVQSPDEVDL
;
A
#
# COMPACT_ATOMS: atom_id res chain seq x y z
N MET A 1 -13.47 -21.60 43.84
CA MET A 1 -12.96 -20.20 43.83
C MET A 1 -11.89 -19.99 44.91
N ALA A 2 -12.19 -20.04 46.22
CA ALA A 2 -11.19 -19.85 47.29
C ALA A 2 -10.06 -20.91 47.32
N LEU A 3 -10.37 -22.17 47.00
CA LEU A 3 -9.37 -23.24 46.91
C LEU A 3 -8.40 -23.05 45.72
N MET A 4 -8.86 -22.41 44.65
CA MET A 4 -8.07 -22.15 43.43
C MET A 4 -7.12 -20.96 43.65
N ALA A 5 -7.54 -19.95 44.42
CA ALA A 5 -6.68 -18.86 44.88
C ALA A 5 -5.55 -19.36 45.83
N LEU A 6 -5.85 -20.35 46.68
CA LEU A 6 -4.86 -21.00 47.55
C LEU A 6 -3.83 -21.85 46.78
N ILE A 7 -4.24 -22.50 45.69
CA ILE A 7 -3.34 -23.26 44.80
C ILE A 7 -2.44 -22.31 43.99
N ILE A 8 -2.96 -21.17 43.56
CA ILE A 8 -2.18 -20.14 42.85
C ILE A 8 -1.17 -19.48 43.81
N GLN A 9 -1.57 -19.12 45.04
CA GLN A 9 -0.63 -18.61 46.06
C GLN A 9 0.45 -19.63 46.44
N ARG A 10 0.12 -20.93 46.52
CA ARG A 10 1.12 -21.98 46.74
C ARG A 10 2.08 -22.15 45.57
N LYS A 11 1.62 -22.00 44.31
CA LYS A 11 2.52 -22.07 43.13
C LYS A 11 3.48 -20.87 43.05
N PHE A 12 3.04 -19.67 43.43
CA PHE A 12 3.93 -18.49 43.52
C PHE A 12 4.94 -18.58 44.68
N SER A 13 4.61 -19.31 45.75
CA SER A 13 5.49 -19.47 46.92
C SER A 13 6.61 -20.51 46.72
N ILE A 14 6.47 -21.43 45.74
CA ILE A 14 7.44 -22.52 45.51
C ILE A 14 8.60 -22.07 44.60
N GLY A 15 8.39 -21.08 43.73
CA GLY A 15 9.47 -20.48 42.92
C GLY A 15 10.52 -19.72 43.75
N ALA A 16 10.15 -19.24 44.94
CA ALA A 16 11.01 -18.46 45.83
C ALA A 16 11.95 -19.29 46.73
N ARG A 17 11.92 -20.63 46.64
CA ARG A 17 12.72 -21.54 47.49
C ARG A 17 13.73 -22.39 46.74
N ASN A 18 14.04 -22.08 45.48
CA ASN A 18 15.09 -22.79 44.75
C ASN A 18 16.46 -22.14 45.03
N PRO A 19 17.41 -22.83 45.70
CA PRO A 19 18.72 -22.26 46.06
C PRO A 19 19.53 -21.81 44.84
N SER A 20 19.32 -22.43 43.68
CA SER A 20 19.94 -22.03 42.41
C SER A 20 19.46 -20.67 41.89
N TYR A 21 18.18 -20.33 42.13
CA TYR A 21 17.59 -19.05 41.72
C TYR A 21 18.06 -17.91 42.62
N ARG A 22 18.19 -18.17 43.93
CA ARG A 22 18.82 -17.24 44.88
C ARG A 22 20.32 -17.08 44.66
N ALA A 23 21.03 -18.14 44.29
CA ALA A 23 22.44 -18.05 43.93
C ALA A 23 22.65 -17.24 42.63
N HIS A 24 21.74 -17.36 41.66
CA HIS A 24 21.79 -16.53 40.44
C HIS A 24 21.47 -15.06 40.74
N LEU A 25 20.44 -14.77 41.54
CA LEU A 25 20.10 -13.40 41.99
C LEU A 25 21.18 -12.77 42.87
N ALA A 26 21.79 -13.54 43.79
CA ALA A 26 22.88 -13.05 44.63
C ALA A 26 24.17 -12.80 43.82
N ARG A 27 24.42 -13.59 42.77
CA ARG A 27 25.53 -13.36 41.82
C ARG A 27 25.25 -12.19 40.87
N CYS A 28 23.98 -11.88 40.59
CA CYS A 28 23.56 -10.67 39.88
C CYS A 28 23.67 -9.39 40.72
N LEU A 29 23.53 -9.49 42.05
CA LEU A 29 23.56 -8.33 42.95
C LEU A 29 24.96 -7.98 43.50
N SER A 30 25.97 -8.82 43.26
CA SER A 30 27.33 -8.64 43.82
C SER A 30 28.42 -8.31 42.80
N SER A 31 28.09 -7.91 41.57
CA SER A 31 29.10 -7.36 40.65
C SER A 31 28.60 -6.07 40.03
N THR A 32 29.11 -4.95 40.53
CA THR A 32 29.18 -3.64 39.83
C THR A 32 30.17 -3.67 38.67
N ALA A 33 30.39 -4.85 38.07
CA ALA A 33 31.10 -4.98 36.81
C ALA A 33 30.07 -4.73 35.71
N GLU A 34 30.31 -3.69 34.91
CA GLU A 34 29.53 -3.34 33.71
C GLU A 34 29.28 -4.62 32.90
N ARG A 35 28.02 -5.05 32.84
CA ARG A 35 27.65 -6.19 31.99
C ARG A 35 27.64 -5.70 30.55
N ASN A 36 28.65 -6.10 29.80
CA ASN A 36 28.64 -5.95 28.35
C ASN A 36 27.37 -6.57 27.76
N ILE A 37 26.71 -5.84 26.87
CA ILE A 37 25.52 -6.32 26.16
C ILE A 37 25.94 -7.45 25.20
N GLU A 38 25.47 -8.67 25.47
CA GLU A 38 25.72 -9.87 24.66
C GLU A 38 24.46 -10.38 23.95
N LYS A 39 23.26 -9.96 24.42
CA LYS A 39 21.97 -10.27 23.81
C LYS A 39 21.04 -9.05 23.90
N ILE A 40 20.52 -8.63 22.74
CA ILE A 40 19.58 -7.51 22.59
C ILE A 40 18.22 -8.03 22.15
N LEU A 41 17.15 -7.61 22.82
CA LEU A 41 15.80 -7.71 22.27
C LEU A 41 15.50 -6.46 21.44
N VAL A 42 15.04 -6.64 20.21
CA VAL A 42 14.65 -5.54 19.34
C VAL A 42 13.13 -5.37 19.42
N ALA A 43 12.69 -4.35 20.15
CA ALA A 43 11.29 -4.06 20.41
C ALA A 43 10.63 -3.29 19.25
N ASN A 44 10.80 -3.81 18.03
CA ASN A 44 10.28 -3.21 16.80
C ASN A 44 10.09 -4.29 15.71
N ARG A 45 9.71 -3.86 14.50
CA ARG A 45 9.45 -4.72 13.34
C ARG A 45 10.06 -4.15 12.05
N GLY A 46 9.94 -4.90 10.96
CA GLY A 46 10.24 -4.43 9.61
C GLY A 46 11.72 -4.07 9.43
N GLU A 47 11.98 -3.03 8.62
CA GLU A 47 13.35 -2.69 8.21
C GLU A 47 14.25 -2.35 9.40
N ILE A 48 13.76 -1.56 10.36
CA ILE A 48 14.59 -1.13 11.50
C ILE A 48 14.97 -2.28 12.41
N ALA A 49 14.09 -3.28 12.57
CA ALA A 49 14.43 -4.48 13.29
C ALA A 49 15.56 -5.24 12.58
N CYS A 50 15.47 -5.38 11.25
CA CYS A 50 16.53 -5.99 10.45
C CYS A 50 17.84 -5.18 10.50
N ARG A 51 17.77 -3.84 10.44
CA ARG A 51 18.90 -2.90 10.55
C ARG A 51 19.65 -3.09 11.86
N ILE A 52 18.93 -3.17 12.98
CA ILE A 52 19.53 -3.35 14.31
C ILE A 52 20.16 -4.74 14.42
N MET A 53 19.45 -5.78 13.97
CA MET A 53 19.93 -7.16 14.02
C MET A 53 21.19 -7.35 13.15
N ARG A 54 21.27 -6.70 11.98
CA ARG A 54 22.48 -6.72 11.14
C ARG A 54 23.70 -6.17 11.87
N THR A 55 23.58 -5.03 12.55
CA THR A 55 24.69 -4.46 13.31
C THR A 55 25.03 -5.29 14.54
N ALA A 56 24.02 -5.73 15.30
CA ALA A 56 24.24 -6.61 16.44
C ALA A 56 25.00 -7.89 16.03
N ARG A 57 24.58 -8.54 14.94
CA ARG A 57 25.25 -9.73 14.39
C ARG A 57 26.70 -9.44 13.98
N ARG A 58 26.97 -8.31 13.31
CA ARG A 58 28.33 -7.89 12.95
C ARG A 58 29.22 -7.70 14.18
N LEU A 59 28.65 -7.25 15.30
CA LEU A 59 29.33 -7.09 16.59
C LEU A 59 29.41 -8.38 17.41
N GLY A 60 28.84 -9.50 16.94
CA GLY A 60 28.79 -10.75 17.68
C GLY A 60 27.75 -10.80 18.82
N ILE A 61 26.79 -9.87 18.81
CA ILE A 61 25.71 -9.76 19.80
C ILE A 61 24.50 -10.54 19.32
N ARG A 62 23.95 -11.41 20.18
CA ARG A 62 22.74 -12.20 19.88
C ARG A 62 21.49 -11.32 19.88
N THR A 63 20.49 -11.73 19.12
CA THR A 63 19.30 -10.92 18.86
C THR A 63 18.01 -11.68 19.16
N VAL A 64 17.05 -10.99 19.75
CA VAL A 64 15.68 -11.47 19.95
C VAL A 64 14.73 -10.57 19.19
N GLY A 65 14.01 -11.12 18.22
CA GLY A 65 12.91 -10.45 17.54
C GLY A 65 11.60 -10.62 18.31
N VAL A 66 10.74 -9.60 18.30
CA VAL A 66 9.35 -9.75 18.76
C VAL A 66 8.39 -9.63 17.60
N TYR A 67 7.26 -10.33 17.67
CA TYR A 67 6.27 -10.30 16.60
C TYR A 67 4.83 -10.43 17.08
N SER A 68 3.91 -9.82 16.35
CA SER A 68 2.48 -10.09 16.44
C SER A 68 2.08 -11.24 15.51
N ASP A 69 0.86 -11.78 15.64
CA ASP A 69 0.35 -12.82 14.72
C ASP A 69 0.46 -12.43 13.23
N ALA A 70 0.34 -11.14 12.90
CA ALA A 70 0.42 -10.66 11.52
C ALA A 70 1.86 -10.64 10.95
N ASP A 71 2.88 -10.60 11.81
CA ASP A 71 4.28 -10.56 11.41
C ASP A 71 4.99 -11.91 11.60
N GLN A 72 4.28 -13.00 11.86
CA GLN A 72 4.88 -14.30 12.16
C GLN A 72 5.90 -14.75 11.11
N GLU A 73 5.62 -14.49 9.84
CA GLU A 73 6.48 -14.87 8.70
C GLU A 73 7.35 -13.70 8.18
N SER A 74 7.41 -12.57 8.89
CA SER A 74 8.13 -11.39 8.43
C SER A 74 9.64 -11.63 8.35
N LEU A 75 10.34 -10.84 7.52
CA LEU A 75 11.79 -10.93 7.38
C LEU A 75 12.52 -10.74 8.72
N HIS A 76 12.06 -9.83 9.59
CA HIS A 76 12.74 -9.55 10.86
C HIS A 76 12.63 -10.71 11.85
N VAL A 77 11.55 -11.49 11.81
CA VAL A 77 11.40 -12.70 12.62
C VAL A 77 12.37 -13.78 12.15
N ARG A 78 12.42 -14.02 10.83
CA ARG A 78 13.37 -14.97 10.22
C ARG A 78 14.83 -14.55 10.39
N SER A 79 15.09 -13.25 10.55
CA SER A 79 16.43 -12.69 10.72
C SER A 79 16.95 -12.75 12.15
N ALA A 80 16.10 -12.93 13.16
CA ALA A 80 16.51 -12.96 14.56
C ALA A 80 17.10 -14.33 14.95
N ASP A 81 17.99 -14.36 15.94
CA ASP A 81 18.52 -15.64 16.47
C ASP A 81 17.46 -16.38 17.33
N GLU A 82 16.54 -15.63 17.93
CA GLU A 82 15.38 -16.10 18.67
C GLU A 82 14.20 -15.14 18.42
N ALA A 83 12.97 -15.65 18.38
CA ALA A 83 11.80 -14.80 18.19
C ALA A 83 10.68 -15.13 19.19
N VAL A 84 9.99 -14.10 19.69
CA VAL A 84 8.92 -14.23 20.69
C VAL A 84 7.65 -13.55 20.24
N ARG A 85 6.55 -14.31 20.25
CA ARG A 85 5.20 -13.78 20.02
C ARG A 85 4.77 -12.87 21.18
N ILE A 86 4.37 -11.64 20.89
CA ILE A 86 3.95 -10.64 21.89
C ILE A 86 2.46 -10.33 21.89
N GLY A 87 1.69 -10.75 20.88
CA GLY A 87 0.24 -10.55 20.87
C GLY A 87 -0.44 -10.65 19.50
N PRO A 88 -1.73 -10.31 19.43
CA PRO A 88 -2.49 -10.24 18.18
C PRO A 88 -2.08 -9.02 17.31
N PRO A 89 -2.57 -8.92 16.06
CA PRO A 89 -2.14 -7.88 15.11
C PRO A 89 -2.29 -6.42 15.58
N PRO A 90 -3.35 -6.00 16.30
CA PRO A 90 -3.48 -4.62 16.73
C PRO A 90 -2.27 -4.17 17.58
N ALA A 91 -1.58 -3.10 17.15
CA ALA A 91 -0.34 -2.66 17.81
C ALA A 91 -0.52 -2.38 19.31
N ARG A 92 -1.69 -1.87 19.72
CA ARG A 92 -2.04 -1.64 21.14
C ARG A 92 -2.01 -2.89 22.01
N GLU A 93 -2.22 -4.05 21.41
CA GLU A 93 -2.23 -5.36 22.07
C GLU A 93 -0.92 -6.14 21.88
N SER A 94 -0.01 -5.64 21.04
CA SER A 94 1.29 -6.23 20.71
C SER A 94 2.44 -5.23 20.87
N TYR A 95 2.89 -4.55 19.80
CA TYR A 95 4.10 -3.70 19.80
C TYR A 95 4.06 -2.49 20.75
N LEU A 96 2.89 -2.05 21.19
CA LEU A 96 2.71 -0.99 22.19
C LEU A 96 2.46 -1.54 23.60
N LYS A 97 2.48 -2.87 23.78
CA LYS A 97 2.27 -3.52 25.08
C LYS A 97 3.61 -3.71 25.79
N ALA A 98 4.05 -2.64 26.46
CA ALA A 98 5.31 -2.56 27.21
C ALA A 98 5.60 -3.81 28.08
N SER A 99 4.60 -4.29 28.83
CA SER A 99 4.75 -5.46 29.71
C SER A 99 5.07 -6.75 28.95
N ALA A 100 4.47 -6.96 27.77
CA ALA A 100 4.74 -8.15 26.96
C ALA A 100 6.17 -8.15 26.40
N ILE A 101 6.68 -6.98 26.02
CA ILE A 101 8.04 -6.81 25.51
C ILE A 101 9.08 -7.04 26.62
N VAL A 102 8.84 -6.48 27.80
CA VAL A 102 9.70 -6.69 28.98
C VAL A 102 9.68 -8.16 29.40
N GLU A 103 8.51 -8.80 29.45
CA GLU A 103 8.41 -10.23 29.73
C GLU A 103 9.20 -11.07 28.71
N ALA A 104 9.12 -10.73 27.41
CA ALA A 104 9.90 -11.38 26.37
C ALA A 104 11.42 -11.20 26.58
N ALA A 105 11.88 -10.00 26.96
CA ALA A 105 13.30 -9.76 27.22
C ALA A 105 13.80 -10.58 28.42
N LEU A 106 13.03 -10.61 29.52
CA LEU A 106 13.35 -11.37 30.72
C LEU A 106 13.39 -12.88 30.46
N ARG A 107 12.41 -13.40 29.70
CA ARG A 107 12.32 -14.83 29.35
C ARG A 107 13.47 -15.32 28.48
N THR A 108 13.92 -14.49 27.55
CA THR A 108 15.01 -14.83 26.62
C THR A 108 16.39 -14.51 27.18
N GLY A 109 16.45 -13.82 28.33
CA GLY A 109 17.71 -13.40 28.97
C GLY A 109 18.43 -12.29 28.22
N ALA A 110 17.71 -11.48 27.44
CA ALA A 110 18.27 -10.27 26.84
C ALA A 110 18.67 -9.28 27.95
N GLN A 111 19.86 -8.67 27.84
CA GLN A 111 20.30 -7.66 28.82
C GLN A 111 19.85 -6.25 28.44
N ALA A 112 19.52 -6.03 27.17
CA ALA A 112 19.15 -4.73 26.64
C ALA A 112 17.97 -4.81 25.67
N ILE A 113 17.21 -3.72 25.60
CA ILE A 113 16.14 -3.54 24.63
C ILE A 113 16.49 -2.38 23.70
N HIS A 114 16.53 -2.63 22.41
CA HIS A 114 16.60 -1.59 21.38
C HIS A 114 15.18 -1.31 20.86
N PRO A 115 14.62 -0.11 21.06
CA PRO A 115 13.25 0.17 20.68
C PRO A 115 13.11 0.55 19.20
N GLY A 116 14.21 0.83 18.50
CA GLY A 116 14.17 1.31 17.11
C GLY A 116 13.54 2.70 17.05
N TYR A 117 12.59 2.89 16.15
CA TYR A 117 11.80 4.12 16.05
C TYR A 117 10.30 3.83 15.94
N GLY A 118 9.46 4.78 16.35
CA GLY A 118 8.02 4.54 16.50
C GLY A 118 7.72 3.58 17.65
N PHE A 119 6.46 3.14 17.74
CA PHE A 119 5.98 2.32 18.86
C PHE A 119 6.34 2.90 20.24
N LEU A 120 7.18 2.20 21.01
CA LEU A 120 7.57 2.58 22.37
C LEU A 120 8.91 3.32 22.45
N SER A 121 9.54 3.66 21.32
CA SER A 121 10.86 4.32 21.30
C SER A 121 10.91 5.67 22.01
N GLU A 122 9.79 6.37 22.06
CA GLU A 122 9.66 7.69 22.73
C GLU A 122 8.73 7.58 23.95
N SER A 123 8.57 6.38 24.51
CA SER A 123 7.80 6.17 25.73
C SER A 123 8.73 6.26 26.95
N ALA A 124 8.66 7.38 27.67
CA ALA A 124 9.40 7.58 28.92
C ALA A 124 9.06 6.49 29.95
N ASP A 125 7.79 6.08 30.02
CA ASP A 125 7.32 5.02 30.93
C ASP A 125 7.91 3.66 30.57
N PHE A 126 8.04 3.34 29.27
CA PHE A 126 8.68 2.10 28.83
C PHE A 126 10.18 2.10 29.14
N ALA A 127 10.88 3.21 28.88
CA ALA A 127 12.29 3.35 29.22
C ALA A 127 12.52 3.20 30.74
N GLN A 128 11.66 3.81 31.57
CA GLN A 128 11.70 3.66 33.03
C GLN A 128 11.40 2.23 33.46
N LEU A 129 10.43 1.56 32.82
CA LEU A 129 10.09 0.17 33.11
C LEU A 129 11.27 -0.76 32.81
N CYS A 130 11.97 -0.57 31.69
CA CYS A 130 13.18 -1.34 31.38
C CYS A 130 14.22 -1.20 32.50
N GLN A 131 14.48 0.04 32.95
CA GLN A 131 15.43 0.31 34.04
C GLN A 131 15.01 -0.36 35.36
N ASN A 132 13.73 -0.29 35.71
CA ASN A 132 13.19 -0.88 36.94
C ASN A 132 13.36 -2.41 36.97
N GLU A 133 13.33 -3.07 35.81
CA GLU A 133 13.51 -4.50 35.64
C GLU A 133 14.98 -4.90 35.38
N GLY A 134 15.91 -3.94 35.49
CA GLY A 134 17.35 -4.18 35.29
C GLY A 134 17.77 -4.41 33.83
N LEU A 135 16.95 -3.98 32.87
CA LEU A 135 17.23 -4.03 31.43
C LEU A 135 17.80 -2.69 30.96
N THR A 136 18.87 -2.73 30.15
CA THR A 136 19.40 -1.53 29.51
C THR A 136 18.50 -1.08 28.37
N PHE A 137 17.87 0.08 28.50
CA PHE A 137 17.19 0.74 27.38
C PHE A 137 18.24 1.38 26.46
N ILE A 138 18.33 0.93 25.20
CA ILE A 138 19.25 1.50 24.21
C ILE A 138 18.60 2.74 23.60
N GLY A 139 18.76 3.86 24.28
CA GLY A 139 18.18 5.16 23.94
C GLY A 139 18.54 6.21 24.99
N PRO A 140 17.94 7.40 24.94
CA PRO A 140 18.16 8.45 25.93
C PRO A 140 17.54 8.12 27.30
N PRO A 141 17.86 8.89 28.35
CA PRO A 141 17.27 8.70 29.67
C PRO A 141 15.77 9.03 29.64
N ALA A 142 14.97 8.32 30.45
CA ALA A 142 13.52 8.51 30.52
C ALA A 142 13.10 9.97 30.85
N SER A 143 13.93 10.69 31.61
CA SER A 143 13.75 12.13 31.87
C SER A 143 13.81 12.96 30.59
N ALA A 144 14.83 12.76 29.74
CA ALA A 144 14.95 13.48 28.48
C ALA A 144 13.79 13.18 27.51
N ILE A 145 13.34 11.92 27.46
CA ILE A 145 12.15 11.53 26.68
C ILE A 145 10.91 12.29 27.15
N ARG A 146 10.73 12.40 28.48
CA ARG A 146 9.59 13.12 29.08
C ARG A 146 9.66 14.62 28.83
N ASP A 147 10.83 15.21 29.04
CA ASP A 147 11.07 16.65 28.88
C ASP A 147 10.84 17.12 27.44
N MET A 148 11.23 16.29 26.46
CA MET A 148 11.05 16.59 25.03
C MET A 148 9.68 16.18 24.48
N GLY A 149 9.01 15.21 25.11
CA GLY A 149 7.66 14.79 24.73
C GLY A 149 6.56 15.80 25.10
N ASP A 150 6.80 16.68 26.06
CA ASP A 150 5.89 17.77 26.42
C ASP A 150 6.25 19.06 25.67
N LYS A 151 5.33 19.56 24.82
CA LYS A 151 5.56 20.74 23.98
C LYS A 151 5.81 22.04 24.75
N SER A 152 5.22 22.20 25.92
CA SER A 152 5.40 23.42 26.74
C SER A 152 6.71 23.33 27.49
N ALA A 153 7.00 22.18 28.11
CA ALA A 153 8.25 21.93 28.81
C ALA A 153 9.45 22.04 27.86
N SER A 154 9.38 21.40 26.69
CA SER A 154 10.47 21.41 25.70
C SER A 154 10.82 22.81 25.25
N LYS A 155 9.83 23.64 24.92
CA LYS A 155 10.06 25.05 24.56
C LYS A 155 10.70 25.86 25.68
N ARG A 156 10.24 25.70 26.93
CA ARG A 156 10.87 26.41 28.07
C ARG A 156 12.33 26.02 28.24
N ILE A 157 12.64 24.72 28.12
CA ILE A 157 14.00 24.19 28.22
C ILE A 157 14.85 24.73 27.06
N MET A 158 14.35 24.66 25.83
CA MET A 158 15.05 25.16 24.64
C MET A 158 15.33 26.66 24.70
N ASN A 159 14.34 27.46 25.14
CA ASN A 159 14.52 28.90 25.33
C ASN A 159 15.60 29.20 26.39
N ALA A 160 15.57 28.48 27.52
CA ALA A 160 16.59 28.62 28.57
C ALA A 160 17.99 28.19 28.10
N ALA A 161 18.05 27.25 27.16
CA ALA A 161 19.28 26.79 26.52
C ALA A 161 19.77 27.70 25.36
N GLY A 162 19.07 28.82 25.09
CA GLY A 162 19.43 29.73 24.01
C GLY A 162 19.16 29.20 22.60
N VAL A 163 18.36 28.13 22.48
CA VAL A 163 17.98 27.56 21.18
C VAL A 163 16.86 28.42 20.58
N PRO A 164 17.01 28.92 19.34
CA PRO A 164 16.02 29.80 18.72
C PRO A 164 14.63 29.14 18.63
N LEU A 165 13.59 29.79 19.17
CA LEU A 165 12.20 29.35 19.05
C LEU A 165 11.45 30.18 18.01
N VAL A 166 10.41 29.59 17.42
CA VAL A 166 9.49 30.31 16.54
C VAL A 166 8.88 31.46 17.35
N PRO A 167 8.95 32.72 16.86
CA PRO A 167 8.31 33.84 17.55
C PRO A 167 6.83 33.55 17.80
N GLY A 168 6.38 33.71 19.03
CA GLY A 168 5.05 33.26 19.41
C GLY A 168 4.68 33.58 20.85
N TYR A 169 3.40 33.39 21.15
CA TYR A 169 2.84 33.49 22.49
C TYR A 169 2.56 32.10 23.06
N HIS A 170 3.10 31.84 24.25
CA HIS A 170 3.01 30.55 24.94
C HIS A 170 2.58 30.66 26.41
N GLY A 171 2.00 31.79 26.81
CA GLY A 171 1.56 32.02 28.18
C GLY A 171 0.17 31.45 28.48
N ASP A 172 -0.22 31.55 29.75
CA ASP A 172 -1.47 30.98 30.28
C ASP A 172 -2.71 31.87 30.06
N GLU A 173 -2.53 33.14 29.67
CA GLU A 173 -3.65 34.03 29.37
C GLU A 173 -4.30 33.61 28.04
N GLN A 174 -5.63 33.46 28.04
CA GLN A 174 -6.39 32.90 26.92
C GLN A 174 -7.57 33.79 26.51
N GLY A 175 -7.68 34.99 27.08
CA GLY A 175 -8.65 36.00 26.66
C GLY A 175 -8.48 36.38 25.19
N ILE A 176 -9.60 36.47 24.47
CA ILE A 176 -9.63 36.72 23.02
C ILE A 176 -8.91 38.03 22.66
N ASP A 177 -9.20 39.11 23.38
CA ASP A 177 -8.61 40.43 23.12
C ASP A 177 -7.09 40.41 23.34
N TYR A 178 -6.63 39.76 24.41
CA TYR A 178 -5.21 39.62 24.71
C TYR A 178 -4.49 38.77 23.66
N LEU A 179 -5.06 37.62 23.26
CA LEU A 179 -4.51 36.80 22.20
C LEU A 179 -4.49 37.52 20.84
N LYS A 180 -5.43 38.44 20.60
CA LYS A 180 -5.43 39.29 19.40
C LYS A 180 -4.28 40.30 19.43
N GLU A 181 -4.02 40.94 20.58
CA GLU A 181 -2.85 41.83 20.74
C GLU A 181 -1.54 41.06 20.53
N GLU A 182 -1.43 39.84 21.06
CA GLU A 182 -0.26 38.99 20.85
C GLU A 182 -0.10 38.57 19.38
N ALA A 183 -1.20 38.25 18.69
CA ALA A 183 -1.20 37.98 17.25
C ALA A 183 -0.67 39.17 16.44
N GLU A 184 -1.06 40.40 16.80
CA GLU A 184 -0.58 41.63 16.17
C GLU A 184 0.93 41.85 16.41
N LYS A 185 1.43 41.56 17.63
CA LYS A 185 2.87 41.64 17.96
C LYS A 185 3.71 40.62 17.17
N ILE A 186 3.20 39.40 16.99
CA ILE A 186 3.85 38.35 16.19
C ILE A 186 3.84 38.72 14.70
N GLY A 187 2.74 39.32 14.24
CA GLY A 187 2.50 39.72 12.86
C GLY A 187 2.02 38.56 11.98
N TYR A 188 1.01 38.81 11.17
CA TYR A 188 0.40 37.83 10.27
C TYR A 188 1.31 37.44 9.06
N PRO A 189 1.12 36.26 8.44
CA PRO A 189 0.24 35.17 8.89
C PRO A 189 0.77 34.51 10.17
N ILE A 190 -0.14 34.00 10.99
CA ILE A 190 0.17 33.26 12.21
C ILE A 190 -0.44 31.86 12.19
N LEU A 191 0.07 30.99 13.04
CA LEU A 191 -0.40 29.63 13.25
C LEU A 191 -0.93 29.50 14.67
N ILE A 192 -2.22 29.21 14.78
CA ILE A 192 -2.91 28.86 16.02
C ILE A 192 -2.70 27.37 16.25
N LYS A 193 -2.19 26.98 17.43
CA LYS A 193 -1.91 25.57 17.78
C LYS A 193 -2.48 25.19 19.14
N PRO A 194 -3.09 24.02 19.30
CA PRO A 194 -3.39 23.48 20.62
C PRO A 194 -2.11 23.22 21.43
N THR A 195 -2.14 23.56 22.71
CA THR A 195 -1.05 23.26 23.67
C THR A 195 -0.82 21.75 23.85
N HIS A 196 -1.88 20.96 23.70
CA HIS A 196 -1.88 19.50 23.87
C HIS A 196 -2.37 18.84 22.58
N GLY A 197 -1.78 17.71 22.22
CA GLY A 197 -2.12 16.95 21.01
C GLY A 197 -1.03 16.93 19.94
N GLY A 198 -1.24 16.15 18.88
CA GLY A 198 -0.29 15.93 17.79
C GLY A 198 -0.99 15.58 16.46
N GLY A 199 -0.23 15.55 15.36
CA GLY A 199 -0.76 15.17 14.04
C GLY A 199 -1.59 16.25 13.34
N GLY A 200 -1.34 17.53 13.62
CA GLY A 200 -1.95 18.67 12.92
C GLY A 200 -3.41 19.00 13.26
N LYS A 201 -4.06 18.20 14.11
CA LYS A 201 -5.44 18.45 14.58
C LYS A 201 -5.52 19.73 15.40
N GLY A 202 -6.52 20.57 15.12
CA GLY A 202 -6.75 21.86 15.78
C GLY A 202 -5.79 22.98 15.39
N MET A 203 -4.88 22.77 14.43
CA MET A 203 -4.01 23.83 13.94
C MET A 203 -4.72 24.66 12.86
N ARG A 204 -4.59 26.00 12.91
CA ARG A 204 -5.19 26.90 11.92
C ARG A 204 -4.22 28.01 11.52
N ILE A 205 -4.05 28.19 10.23
CA ILE A 205 -3.31 29.33 9.67
C ILE A 205 -4.30 30.50 9.60
N VAL A 206 -3.91 31.65 10.13
CA VAL A 206 -4.68 32.88 10.07
C VAL A 206 -3.92 33.89 9.24
N GLN A 207 -4.52 34.35 8.14
CA GLN A 207 -3.85 35.24 7.19
C GLN A 207 -3.89 36.70 7.61
N GLY A 208 -4.90 37.09 8.37
CA GLY A 208 -5.09 38.47 8.81
C GLY A 208 -6.00 38.62 10.03
N PRO A 209 -6.10 39.84 10.57
CA PRO A 209 -6.84 40.11 11.82
C PRO A 209 -8.34 39.81 11.73
N ASP A 210 -8.94 39.94 10.55
CA ASP A 210 -10.39 39.75 10.35
C ASP A 210 -10.82 38.28 10.55
N GLU A 211 -9.91 37.34 10.31
CA GLU A 211 -10.15 35.89 10.43
C GLU A 211 -9.80 35.35 11.83
N PHE A 212 -9.16 36.17 12.68
CA PHE A 212 -8.50 35.71 13.90
C PHE A 212 -9.48 35.13 14.93
N VAL A 213 -10.53 35.89 15.25
CA VAL A 213 -11.46 35.52 16.33
C VAL A 213 -12.20 34.21 15.99
N GLU A 214 -12.69 34.09 14.75
CA GLU A 214 -13.37 32.88 14.31
C GLU A 214 -12.43 31.67 14.33
N SER A 215 -11.20 31.84 13.83
CA SER A 215 -10.18 30.80 13.81
C SER A 215 -9.78 30.36 15.22
N LEU A 216 -9.59 31.30 16.15
CA LEU A 216 -9.27 31.04 17.54
C LEU A 216 -10.37 30.22 18.22
N LEU A 217 -11.63 30.67 18.13
CA LEU A 217 -12.77 29.96 18.71
C LEU A 217 -12.98 28.58 18.08
N GLY A 218 -12.71 28.44 16.78
CA GLY A 218 -12.70 27.15 16.09
C GLY A 218 -11.63 26.21 16.66
N ALA A 219 -10.39 26.69 16.79
CA ALA A 219 -9.28 25.91 17.33
C ALA A 219 -9.51 25.50 18.80
N GLN A 220 -10.04 26.40 19.65
CA GLN A 220 -10.35 26.11 21.04
C GLN A 220 -11.41 25.01 21.19
N ARG A 221 -12.48 25.05 20.37
CA ARG A 221 -13.53 24.01 20.35
C ARG A 221 -12.96 22.66 19.92
N GLU A 222 -12.15 22.64 18.86
CA GLU A 222 -11.53 21.41 18.35
C GLU A 222 -10.53 20.82 19.35
N ALA A 223 -9.74 21.67 20.00
CA ALA A 223 -8.81 21.28 21.05
C ALA A 223 -9.54 20.69 22.27
N ALA A 224 -10.64 21.33 22.71
CA ALA A 224 -11.46 20.82 23.80
C ALA A 224 -12.08 19.46 23.46
N ALA A 225 -12.64 19.32 22.25
CA ALA A 225 -13.26 18.07 21.80
C ALA A 225 -12.23 16.93 21.64
N SER A 226 -11.01 17.24 21.17
CA SER A 226 -10.00 16.24 20.85
C SER A 226 -9.11 15.87 22.04
N PHE A 227 -8.84 16.83 22.93
CA PHE A 227 -7.80 16.72 23.97
C PHE A 227 -8.28 17.10 25.38
N GLY A 228 -9.55 17.51 25.54
CA GLY A 228 -10.13 17.90 26.82
C GLY A 228 -9.61 19.24 27.38
N LYS A 229 -8.80 19.97 26.61
CA LYS A 229 -8.26 21.29 26.98
C LYS A 229 -8.41 22.26 25.82
N SER A 230 -8.89 23.47 26.11
CA SER A 230 -9.07 24.56 25.12
C SER A 230 -7.88 25.51 25.03
N THR A 231 -6.76 25.20 25.67
CA THR A 231 -5.59 26.09 25.73
C THR A 231 -4.80 26.06 24.42
N ILE A 232 -4.50 27.24 23.89
CA ILE A 232 -3.92 27.49 22.56
C ILE A 232 -2.59 28.27 22.69
N LEU A 233 -1.71 28.06 21.72
CA LEU A 233 -0.47 28.80 21.47
C LEU A 233 -0.60 29.55 20.15
N LEU A 234 0.04 30.72 20.06
CA LEU A 234 0.19 31.47 18.80
C LEU A 234 1.64 31.42 18.37
N GLU A 235 1.89 31.17 17.09
CA GLU A 235 3.24 31.17 16.51
C GLU A 235 3.24 31.90 15.18
N LYS A 236 4.39 32.45 14.79
CA LYS A 236 4.59 32.93 13.43
C LYS A 236 4.42 31.77 12.45
N TYR A 237 3.61 31.96 11.42
CA TYR A 237 3.52 30.99 10.34
C TYR A 237 4.66 31.21 9.35
N ILE A 238 5.52 30.21 9.18
CA ILE A 238 6.62 30.25 8.21
C ILE A 238 6.06 29.83 6.84
N THR A 239 6.08 30.76 5.88
CA THR A 239 5.41 30.60 4.57
C THR A 239 6.23 29.79 3.57
N GLN A 240 7.56 29.91 3.60
CA GLN A 240 8.49 29.11 2.79
C GLN A 240 9.41 28.29 3.70
N PRO A 241 8.87 27.26 4.38
CA PRO A 241 9.62 26.46 5.33
C PRO A 241 10.46 25.38 4.64
N ARG A 242 11.72 25.27 5.05
CA ARG A 242 12.49 24.03 4.95
C ARG A 242 12.45 23.31 6.29
N HIS A 243 12.28 21.99 6.25
CA HIS A 243 12.43 21.14 7.43
C HIS A 243 13.88 20.66 7.47
N ILE A 244 14.66 21.23 8.37
CA ILE A 244 16.07 20.88 8.56
C ILE A 244 16.23 20.26 9.93
N GLU A 245 16.94 19.15 10.01
CA GLU A 245 17.13 18.46 11.28
C GLU A 245 18.59 18.09 11.48
N VAL A 246 19.03 18.04 12.74
CA VAL A 246 20.43 17.77 13.08
C VAL A 246 20.52 16.49 13.89
N GLN A 247 21.32 15.55 13.40
CA GLN A 247 21.67 14.34 14.15
C GLN A 247 22.55 14.73 15.33
N VAL A 248 22.15 14.35 16.54
CA VAL A 248 22.97 14.47 17.75
C VAL A 248 23.29 13.10 18.33
N PHE A 249 24.43 13.02 19.01
CA PHE A 249 24.83 11.86 19.79
C PHE A 249 25.42 12.34 21.10
N GLY A 250 24.94 11.79 22.22
CA GLY A 250 25.56 12.00 23.53
C GLY A 250 26.06 10.69 24.14
N ASP A 251 27.08 10.75 25.00
CA ASP A 251 27.49 9.62 25.84
C ASP A 251 27.10 9.84 27.31
N LYS A 252 27.34 8.80 28.14
CA LYS A 252 27.09 8.87 29.59
C LYS A 252 28.15 9.68 30.36
N HIS A 253 29.16 10.20 29.67
CA HIS A 253 30.26 11.01 30.23
C HIS A 253 30.04 12.51 30.03
N GLY A 254 28.90 12.90 29.45
CA GLY A 254 28.51 14.30 29.22
C GLY A 254 29.01 14.89 27.90
N ASN A 255 29.65 14.09 27.04
CA ASN A 255 29.99 14.53 25.70
C ASN A 255 28.75 14.49 24.81
N VAL A 256 28.55 15.54 24.02
CA VAL A 256 27.48 15.63 23.03
C VAL A 256 28.03 16.26 21.77
N ILE A 257 27.82 15.61 20.63
CA ILE A 257 28.27 16.06 19.30
C ILE A 257 27.12 16.03 18.30
N HIS A 258 27.26 16.75 17.20
CA HIS A 258 26.35 16.65 16.05
C HIS A 258 27.04 15.97 14.85
N LEU A 259 26.25 15.25 14.05
CA LEU A 259 26.67 14.55 12.82
C LEU A 259 26.07 15.22 11.59
N TYR A 260 26.15 16.55 11.58
CA TYR A 260 25.56 17.45 10.58
C TYR A 260 24.04 17.36 10.46
N GLU A 261 23.52 18.11 9.50
CA GLU A 261 22.10 18.27 9.21
C GLU A 261 21.62 17.43 8.03
N ARG A 262 20.31 17.16 8.03
CA ARG A 262 19.56 16.58 6.92
C ARG A 262 18.47 17.56 6.48
N ASP A 263 18.21 17.61 5.19
CA ASP A 263 17.01 18.26 4.66
C ASP A 263 15.91 17.22 4.45
N CYS A 264 14.80 17.42 5.14
CA CYS A 264 13.63 16.55 5.11
C CYS A 264 12.41 17.28 4.57
N SER A 265 12.60 18.34 3.77
CA SER A 265 11.53 19.20 3.27
C SER A 265 10.65 18.51 2.23
N LEU A 266 11.13 17.47 1.55
CA LEU A 266 10.32 16.78 0.54
C LEU A 266 9.29 15.85 1.21
N GLN A 267 8.10 16.41 1.46
CA GLN A 267 7.07 15.78 2.28
C GLN A 267 5.72 15.69 1.55
N ARG A 268 4.95 14.66 1.90
CA ARG A 268 3.53 14.52 1.57
C ARG A 268 2.71 14.49 2.84
N ARG A 269 1.74 15.41 3.00
CA ARG A 269 0.88 15.46 4.21
C ARG A 269 1.71 15.39 5.51
N HIS A 270 2.83 16.10 5.55
CA HIS A 270 3.81 16.12 6.64
C HIS A 270 4.57 14.79 6.90
N GLN A 271 4.53 13.84 5.96
CA GLN A 271 5.35 12.63 5.97
C GLN A 271 6.54 12.82 5.02
N LYS A 272 7.76 12.61 5.52
CA LYS A 272 9.01 12.69 4.75
C LYS A 272 9.03 11.56 3.70
N ILE A 273 9.43 11.90 2.46
CA ILE A 273 9.45 10.97 1.31
C ILE A 273 10.85 10.80 0.74
N ILE A 274 11.57 11.91 0.55
CA ILE A 274 12.99 11.92 0.16
C ILE A 274 13.72 12.85 1.12
N GLU A 275 14.78 12.34 1.71
CA GLU A 275 15.67 13.05 2.62
C GLU A 275 17.07 13.14 2.01
N GLU A 276 17.80 14.20 2.33
CA GLU A 276 19.16 14.37 1.84
C GLU A 276 20.12 14.93 2.89
N ALA A 277 21.39 14.54 2.79
CA ALA A 277 22.45 15.00 3.68
C ALA A 277 23.75 15.26 2.90
N PRO A 278 24.47 16.37 3.16
CA PRO A 278 24.02 17.52 3.95
C PRO A 278 22.86 18.27 3.26
N ALA A 279 22.24 19.22 3.97
CA ALA A 279 21.17 20.02 3.37
C ALA A 279 21.74 20.94 2.25
N PRO A 280 21.09 21.01 1.07
CA PRO A 280 21.59 21.80 -0.04
C PRO A 280 21.51 23.30 0.24
N ASN A 281 22.38 24.09 -0.41
CA ASN A 281 22.37 25.55 -0.34
C ASN A 281 22.51 26.12 1.09
N ILE A 282 23.13 25.37 2.00
CA ILE A 282 23.47 25.83 3.36
C ILE A 282 24.98 26.13 3.46
N VAL A 283 25.30 27.38 3.78
CA VAL A 283 26.68 27.85 4.01
C VAL A 283 27.26 27.31 5.32
N LYS A 284 28.58 27.25 5.42
CA LYS A 284 29.31 26.59 6.51
C LYS A 284 29.02 27.21 7.88
N GLU A 285 28.94 28.54 7.95
CA GLU A 285 28.71 29.28 9.18
C GLU A 285 27.32 28.99 9.74
N PHE A 286 26.30 28.98 8.87
CA PHE A 286 24.93 28.63 9.24
C PHE A 286 24.83 27.18 9.72
N ARG A 287 25.52 26.26 9.04
CA ARG A 287 25.62 24.85 9.45
C ARG A 287 26.25 24.68 10.84
N SER A 288 27.32 25.43 11.13
CA SER A 288 27.95 25.42 12.47
C SER A 288 26.96 25.88 13.53
N HIS A 289 26.27 26.99 13.29
CA HIS A 289 25.31 27.54 14.24
C HIS A 289 24.13 26.61 14.49
N LEU A 290 23.63 25.96 13.43
CA LEU A 290 22.58 24.94 13.53
C LEU A 290 23.04 23.73 14.36
N GLY A 291 24.27 23.25 14.12
CA GLY A 291 24.87 22.16 14.89
C GLY A 291 25.06 22.50 16.37
N GLU A 292 25.56 23.71 16.67
CA GLU A 292 25.73 24.22 18.04
C GLU A 292 24.40 24.37 18.78
N ALA A 293 23.35 24.82 18.10
CA ALA A 293 22.01 24.90 18.65
C ALA A 293 21.47 23.50 19.00
N ALA A 294 21.68 22.51 18.13
CA ALA A 294 21.27 21.14 18.38
C ALA A 294 22.05 20.49 19.54
N VAL A 295 23.36 20.73 19.64
CA VAL A 295 24.17 20.27 20.78
C VAL A 295 23.71 20.93 22.07
N SER A 296 23.41 22.24 22.04
CA SER A 296 22.88 22.96 23.21
C SER A 296 21.52 22.40 23.67
N ALA A 297 20.62 22.10 22.71
CA ALA A 297 19.34 21.45 22.98
C ALA A 297 19.52 20.10 23.71
N ALA A 298 20.38 19.23 23.17
CA ALA A 298 20.66 17.93 23.76
C ALA A 298 21.32 18.03 25.15
N LYS A 299 22.28 18.95 25.33
CA LYS A 299 22.91 19.18 26.65
C LYS A 299 21.91 19.66 27.70
N ALA A 300 20.93 20.48 27.32
CA ALA A 300 19.94 21.04 28.23
C ALA A 300 19.07 19.98 28.93
N VAL A 301 18.96 18.78 28.36
CA VAL A 301 18.17 17.66 28.91
C VAL A 301 19.04 16.48 29.38
N GLY A 302 20.36 16.68 29.47
CA GLY A 302 21.29 15.60 29.86
C GLY A 302 21.25 14.41 28.89
N TYR A 303 21.12 14.69 27.59
CA TYR A 303 20.88 13.68 26.56
C TYR A 303 22.09 12.75 26.36
N HIS A 304 21.81 11.46 26.14
CA HIS A 304 22.76 10.48 25.62
C HIS A 304 22.10 9.57 24.61
N ASN A 305 22.89 8.78 23.89
CA ASN A 305 22.48 7.97 22.74
C ASN A 305 22.13 8.83 21.50
N ALA A 306 21.52 8.23 20.48
CA ALA A 306 21.12 8.92 19.25
C ALA A 306 19.83 9.71 19.44
N GLY A 307 19.81 10.96 18.99
CA GLY A 307 18.62 11.81 18.91
C GLY A 307 18.68 12.74 17.71
N THR A 308 17.56 13.37 17.37
CA THR A 308 17.54 14.39 16.32
C THR A 308 16.81 15.64 16.80
N VAL A 309 17.40 16.79 16.56
CA VAL A 309 16.78 18.09 16.83
C VAL A 309 16.25 18.64 15.50
N GLU A 310 14.94 18.80 15.40
CA GLU A 310 14.27 19.29 14.20
C GLU A 310 14.07 20.81 14.25
N PHE A 311 14.32 21.47 13.13
CA PHE A 311 14.19 22.91 12.95
C PHE A 311 13.34 23.23 11.72
N ILE A 312 12.56 24.30 11.82
CA ILE A 312 11.94 24.96 10.68
C ILE A 312 12.87 26.10 10.26
N MET A 313 13.33 26.08 9.00
CA MET A 313 14.11 27.16 8.42
C MET A 313 13.21 28.00 7.52
N ASP A 314 13.16 29.30 7.79
CA ASP A 314 12.50 30.28 6.93
C ASP A 314 13.47 30.71 5.84
N THR A 315 13.22 30.31 4.60
CA THR A 315 14.08 30.66 3.46
C THR A 315 14.02 32.14 3.10
N THR A 316 13.01 32.88 3.57
CA THR A 316 12.88 34.32 3.32
C THR A 316 13.79 35.13 4.22
N SER A 317 13.78 34.85 5.53
CA SER A 317 14.61 35.54 6.50
C SER A 317 16.00 34.91 6.70
N GLY A 318 16.20 33.68 6.23
CA GLY A 318 17.43 32.91 6.46
C GLY A 318 17.62 32.52 7.93
N LYS A 319 16.54 32.44 8.71
CA LYS A 319 16.56 32.06 10.14
C LYS A 319 16.03 30.65 10.32
N PHE A 320 16.43 29.99 11.41
CA PHE A 320 15.89 28.70 11.81
C PHE A 320 15.34 28.76 13.22
N TYR A 321 14.40 27.85 13.51
CA TYR A 321 13.70 27.79 14.78
C TYR A 321 13.43 26.34 15.16
N PHE A 322 13.62 26.00 16.43
CA PHE A 322 13.35 24.68 16.98
C PHE A 322 11.87 24.30 16.81
N MET A 323 11.65 23.07 16.34
CA MET A 323 10.32 22.48 16.24
C MET A 323 10.11 21.45 17.35
N GLU A 324 10.95 20.43 17.35
CA GLU A 324 10.90 19.31 18.28
C GLU A 324 12.25 18.61 18.36
N MET A 325 12.37 17.67 19.30
CA MET A 325 13.49 16.76 19.39
C MET A 325 12.95 15.33 19.39
N ASN A 326 13.24 14.55 18.36
CA ASN A 326 12.93 13.14 18.38
C ASN A 326 13.97 12.42 19.23
N THR A 327 13.51 11.79 20.29
CA THR A 327 14.37 11.22 21.33
C THR A 327 14.78 9.78 21.01
N ARG A 328 15.20 9.57 19.75
CA ARG A 328 15.48 8.26 19.15
C ARG A 328 16.26 8.40 17.85
N LEU A 329 16.70 7.26 17.31
CA LEU A 329 17.10 7.16 15.90
C LEU A 329 15.90 7.47 14.98
N GLN A 330 16.17 8.00 13.79
CA GLN A 330 15.15 8.27 12.77
C GLN A 330 15.32 7.34 11.55
N VAL A 331 14.30 7.33 10.69
CA VAL A 331 14.24 6.46 9.50
C VAL A 331 15.41 6.80 8.56
N GLU A 332 15.62 8.10 8.37
CA GLU A 332 16.60 8.78 7.51
C GLU A 332 18.02 8.84 8.08
N HIS A 333 18.32 8.16 9.19
CA HIS A 333 19.69 8.06 9.69
C HIS A 333 20.74 7.55 8.66
N PRO A 334 20.40 6.69 7.65
CA PRO A 334 21.37 6.21 6.69
C PRO A 334 22.02 7.32 5.86
N VAL A 335 21.33 8.42 5.52
CA VAL A 335 21.99 9.51 4.76
C VAL A 335 23.11 10.16 5.58
N THR A 336 22.93 10.26 6.90
CA THR A 336 23.99 10.70 7.81
C THR A 336 25.12 9.68 7.84
N GLU A 337 24.83 8.38 7.99
CA GLU A 337 25.84 7.31 7.97
C GLU A 337 26.69 7.35 6.70
N MET A 338 26.08 7.59 5.54
CA MET A 338 26.78 7.64 4.26
C MET A 338 27.75 8.83 4.14
N ILE A 339 27.44 9.99 4.73
CA ILE A 339 28.32 11.18 4.66
C ILE A 339 29.39 11.22 5.77
N VAL A 340 29.15 10.57 6.91
CA VAL A 340 30.10 10.52 8.04
C VAL A 340 30.90 9.22 8.09
N GLY A 341 30.44 8.16 7.44
CA GLY A 341 31.09 6.84 7.42
C GLY A 341 31.10 6.13 8.78
N GLN A 342 30.07 6.35 9.61
CA GLN A 342 29.91 5.71 10.94
C GLN A 342 28.60 4.92 10.99
N ASP A 343 28.57 3.82 11.72
CA ASP A 343 27.35 3.06 12.02
C ASP A 343 26.73 3.60 13.32
N LEU A 344 25.61 4.31 13.20
CA LEU A 344 24.96 4.95 14.33
C LEU A 344 24.31 3.94 15.27
N VAL A 345 23.81 2.81 14.77
CA VAL A 345 23.28 1.74 15.65
C VAL A 345 24.42 1.13 16.48
N GLU A 346 25.61 0.96 15.91
CA GLU A 346 26.79 0.52 16.68
C GLU A 346 27.12 1.53 17.78
N TRP A 347 27.11 2.83 17.47
CA TRP A 347 27.33 3.88 18.47
C TRP A 347 26.24 3.84 19.57
N GLN A 348 24.98 3.55 19.22
CA GLN A 348 23.90 3.45 20.21
C GLN A 348 24.18 2.31 21.21
N ILE A 349 24.67 1.17 20.73
CA ILE A 349 25.02 0.00 21.55
C ILE A 349 26.24 0.31 22.43
N ARG A 350 27.30 0.92 21.87
CA ARG A 350 28.51 1.34 22.62
C ARG A 350 28.18 2.30 23.76
N VAL A 351 27.39 3.34 23.47
CA VAL A 351 26.93 4.30 24.50
C VAL A 351 26.04 3.61 25.55
N ALA A 352 25.22 2.64 25.14
CA ALA A 352 24.42 1.86 26.09
C ALA A 352 25.31 1.03 27.04
N ASN A 353 26.42 0.47 26.54
CA ASN A 353 27.47 -0.18 27.35
C ASN A 353 28.25 0.81 28.25
N GLY A 354 28.07 2.12 28.10
CA GLY A 354 28.79 3.13 28.88
C GLY A 354 30.11 3.59 28.25
N GLU A 355 30.42 3.18 27.02
CA GLU A 355 31.58 3.69 26.29
C GLU A 355 31.42 5.19 25.97
N PRO A 356 32.53 5.96 25.90
CA PRO A 356 32.52 7.32 25.37
C PRO A 356 32.26 7.33 23.86
N LEU A 357 31.91 8.50 23.32
CA LEU A 357 31.77 8.67 21.87
C LEU A 357 33.09 8.34 21.14
N PRO A 358 33.06 7.59 20.02
CA PRO A 358 34.28 7.20 19.31
C PRO A 358 35.05 8.35 18.65
N LEU A 359 34.39 9.48 18.41
CA LEU A 359 34.94 10.65 17.73
C LEU A 359 34.55 11.93 18.46
N THR A 360 35.44 12.92 18.44
CA THR A 360 35.16 14.30 18.86
C THR A 360 34.51 15.10 17.72
N GLN A 361 33.90 16.25 18.04
CA GLN A 361 33.23 17.10 17.05
C GLN A 361 34.12 17.50 15.86
N SER A 362 35.41 17.75 16.10
CA SER A 362 36.39 18.12 15.08
C SER A 362 36.82 16.96 14.18
N GLU A 363 36.60 15.71 14.60
CA GLU A 363 36.98 14.51 13.85
C GLU A 363 35.83 13.98 12.97
N ILE A 364 34.61 14.51 13.11
CA ILE A 364 33.47 14.10 12.30
C ILE A 364 33.70 14.54 10.84
N PRO A 365 33.77 13.59 9.89
CA PRO A 365 33.99 13.94 8.49
C PRO A 365 32.68 14.33 7.82
N LEU A 366 32.76 15.23 6.83
CA LEU A 366 31.68 15.53 5.90
C LEU A 366 32.13 15.15 4.49
N LYS A 367 31.72 13.98 4.01
CA LYS A 367 32.14 13.43 2.71
C LYS A 367 30.96 13.25 1.78
N GLY A 368 31.00 13.93 0.64
CA GLY A 368 30.02 13.77 -0.42
C GLY A 368 28.60 14.18 -0.03
N HIS A 369 27.63 13.54 -0.67
CA HIS A 369 26.21 13.80 -0.52
C HIS A 369 25.42 12.51 -0.60
N ALA A 370 24.35 12.38 0.17
CA ALA A 370 23.48 11.22 0.18
C ALA A 370 22.01 11.60 0.05
N PHE A 371 21.24 10.70 -0.58
CA PHE A 371 19.78 10.75 -0.64
C PHE A 371 19.22 9.45 -0.10
N GLU A 372 18.09 9.52 0.61
CA GLU A 372 17.23 8.39 0.93
C GLU A 372 15.86 8.61 0.28
N ALA A 373 15.29 7.57 -0.31
CA ALA A 373 13.94 7.55 -0.84
C ALA A 373 13.15 6.39 -0.22
N ARG A 374 11.97 6.70 0.32
CA ARG A 374 11.10 5.71 0.97
C ARG A 374 10.17 5.04 -0.04
N ILE A 375 10.41 3.76 -0.30
CA ILE A 375 9.57 2.94 -1.19
C ILE A 375 8.37 2.41 -0.39
N TYR A 376 7.17 2.84 -0.76
CA TYR A 376 5.92 2.48 -0.10
C TYR A 376 5.01 1.66 -1.02
N ALA A 377 4.26 0.73 -0.41
CA ALA A 377 3.06 0.13 -1.00
C ALA A 377 1.89 1.13 -0.90
N GLU A 378 1.77 2.02 -1.88
CA GLU A 378 0.71 3.03 -1.92
C GLU A 378 0.25 3.33 -3.35
N ASN A 379 -1.04 3.66 -3.50
CA ASN A 379 -1.64 4.04 -4.76
C ASN A 379 -1.59 5.56 -4.93
N VAL A 380 -0.55 6.05 -5.59
CA VAL A 380 -0.32 7.49 -5.82
C VAL A 380 -1.49 8.17 -6.57
N PRO A 381 -2.00 7.66 -7.71
CA PRO A 381 -3.15 8.24 -8.40
C PRO A 381 -4.41 8.35 -7.54
N ARG A 382 -4.60 7.45 -6.57
CA ARG A 382 -5.71 7.49 -5.60
C ARG A 382 -5.40 8.29 -4.34
N GLY A 383 -4.49 9.27 -4.42
CA GLY A 383 -4.16 10.13 -3.29
C GLY A 383 -3.33 9.44 -2.22
N PHE A 384 -2.43 8.53 -2.65
CA PHE A 384 -1.49 7.79 -1.80
C PHE A 384 -2.17 6.91 -0.74
N LEU A 385 -3.26 6.25 -1.14
CA LEU A 385 -3.90 5.26 -0.26
C LEU A 385 -2.93 4.08 -0.05
N PRO A 386 -2.70 3.66 1.21
CA PRO A 386 -1.95 2.44 1.51
C PRO A 386 -2.48 1.25 0.72
N ALA A 387 -1.58 0.42 0.22
CA ALA A 387 -1.90 -0.83 -0.43
C ALA A 387 -1.38 -2.00 0.41
N ALA A 388 -2.09 -3.12 0.31
CA ALA A 388 -1.73 -4.39 0.91
C ALA A 388 -1.76 -5.47 -0.18
N GLY A 389 -0.94 -6.50 -0.02
CA GLY A 389 -0.84 -7.58 -0.99
C GLY A 389 0.49 -8.31 -0.92
N THR A 390 0.62 -9.34 -1.75
CA THR A 390 1.84 -10.13 -1.86
C THR A 390 2.82 -9.49 -2.84
N LEU A 391 4.11 -9.46 -2.48
CA LEU A 391 5.19 -9.06 -3.35
C LEU A 391 5.55 -10.23 -4.27
N HIS A 392 4.82 -10.39 -5.38
CA HIS A 392 5.06 -11.47 -6.35
C HIS A 392 6.41 -11.36 -7.06
N HIS A 393 6.93 -10.14 -7.18
CA HIS A 393 8.29 -9.87 -7.65
C HIS A 393 8.87 -8.79 -6.76
N TYR A 394 10.05 -9.03 -6.21
CA TYR A 394 10.78 -8.04 -5.42
C TYR A 394 12.27 -8.11 -5.76
N HIS A 395 12.68 -7.23 -6.68
CA HIS A 395 14.07 -7.10 -7.10
C HIS A 395 14.56 -5.68 -6.81
N PRO A 396 15.06 -5.42 -5.60
CA PRO A 396 15.72 -4.16 -5.29
C PRO A 396 17.05 -4.06 -6.05
N VAL A 397 17.57 -2.85 -6.20
CA VAL A 397 18.87 -2.62 -6.84
C VAL A 397 20.01 -3.26 -6.05
N SER A 398 21.09 -3.63 -6.76
CA SER A 398 22.28 -4.22 -6.16
C SER A 398 22.93 -3.28 -5.15
N VAL A 399 23.14 -3.79 -3.94
CA VAL A 399 23.84 -3.07 -2.86
C VAL A 399 25.33 -2.93 -3.19
N SER A 400 25.89 -1.76 -2.91
CA SER A 400 27.31 -1.44 -3.08
C SER A 400 27.75 -0.47 -1.98
N PRO A 401 29.04 -0.13 -1.85
CA PRO A 401 29.48 0.89 -0.89
C PRO A 401 28.80 2.27 -1.07
N THR A 402 28.16 2.52 -2.21
CA THR A 402 27.49 3.81 -2.51
C THR A 402 25.99 3.69 -2.77
N VAL A 403 25.42 2.48 -2.67
CA VAL A 403 23.99 2.18 -2.85
C VAL A 403 23.58 1.18 -1.78
N ARG A 404 22.60 1.53 -0.97
CA ARG A 404 22.15 0.74 0.16
C ARG A 404 20.65 0.60 0.11
N VAL A 405 20.17 -0.61 0.41
CA VAL A 405 18.74 -0.90 0.50
C VAL A 405 18.45 -1.45 1.89
N GLU A 406 17.67 -0.71 2.66
CA GLU A 406 17.18 -1.14 3.96
C GLU A 406 15.75 -1.67 3.78
N THR A 407 15.54 -2.96 4.02
CA THR A 407 14.22 -3.60 3.85
C THR A 407 13.89 -4.53 5.00
N GLY A 408 12.59 -4.70 5.24
CA GLY A 408 11.99 -5.66 6.15
C GLY A 408 11.09 -6.69 5.46
N VAL A 409 11.19 -6.82 4.14
CA VAL A 409 10.42 -7.75 3.31
C VAL A 409 11.32 -8.47 2.32
N ALA A 410 10.87 -9.62 1.84
CA ALA A 410 11.47 -10.39 0.75
C ALA A 410 10.43 -10.67 -0.35
N GLU A 411 10.88 -11.18 -1.49
CA GLU A 411 9.97 -11.72 -2.51
C GLU A 411 9.08 -12.82 -1.90
N GLY A 412 7.80 -12.81 -2.26
CA GLY A 412 6.78 -13.68 -1.68
C GLY A 412 6.17 -13.19 -0.36
N ASP A 413 6.77 -12.20 0.32
CA ASP A 413 6.21 -11.66 1.56
C ASP A 413 4.92 -10.87 1.28
N THR A 414 4.07 -10.76 2.31
CA THR A 414 2.83 -9.96 2.25
C THR A 414 3.00 -8.64 2.99
N VAL A 415 2.75 -7.54 2.29
CA VAL A 415 2.57 -6.23 2.92
C VAL A 415 1.16 -6.19 3.52
N SER A 416 1.07 -6.24 4.85
CA SER A 416 -0.22 -6.29 5.56
C SER A 416 -0.86 -4.91 5.72
N MET A 417 -2.18 -4.90 5.91
CA MET A 417 -2.95 -3.70 6.23
C MET A 417 -2.80 -3.21 7.68
N HIS A 418 -2.12 -4.00 8.54
CA HIS A 418 -2.06 -3.72 9.99
C HIS A 418 -1.01 -2.68 10.38
N TYR A 419 0.00 -2.48 9.53
CA TYR A 419 1.18 -1.66 9.83
C TYR A 419 1.49 -0.69 8.70
N ASP A 420 2.53 0.11 8.92
CA ASP A 420 3.08 1.01 7.92
C ASP A 420 3.45 0.24 6.62
N PRO A 421 3.04 0.74 5.43
CA PRO A 421 3.19 0.04 4.16
C PRO A 421 4.59 0.21 3.53
N MET A 422 5.61 0.62 4.29
CA MET A 422 6.98 0.77 3.77
C MET A 422 7.57 -0.59 3.36
N ILE A 423 8.04 -0.67 2.12
CA ILE A 423 8.68 -1.84 1.51
C ILE A 423 10.19 -1.78 1.77
N ALA A 424 10.80 -0.63 1.48
CA ALA A 424 12.24 -0.43 1.57
C ALA A 424 12.62 1.05 1.64
N LYS A 425 13.86 1.31 2.06
CA LYS A 425 14.53 2.60 1.90
C LYS A 425 15.68 2.41 0.93
N LEU A 426 15.70 3.21 -0.13
CA LEU A 426 16.79 3.27 -1.08
C LEU A 426 17.69 4.45 -0.72
N VAL A 427 18.94 4.16 -0.36
CA VAL A 427 19.92 5.16 0.04
C VAL A 427 21.05 5.17 -0.97
N VAL A 428 21.41 6.33 -1.49
CA VAL A 428 22.53 6.48 -2.43
C VAL A 428 23.49 7.55 -1.96
N TRP A 429 24.76 7.42 -2.33
CA TRP A 429 25.80 8.40 -2.04
C TRP A 429 26.60 8.76 -3.30
N GLY A 430 27.07 10.00 -3.39
CA GLY A 430 27.96 10.49 -4.44
C GLY A 430 28.97 11.52 -3.91
N GLU A 431 30.00 11.81 -4.70
CA GLU A 431 31.04 12.79 -4.33
C GLU A 431 30.48 14.22 -4.18
N ASP A 432 29.40 14.51 -4.89
CA ASP A 432 28.60 15.71 -4.74
C ASP A 432 27.10 15.38 -4.91
N ARG A 433 26.26 16.39 -4.68
CA ARG A 433 24.81 16.27 -4.79
C ARG A 433 24.35 15.83 -6.17
N ASN A 434 24.97 16.30 -7.25
CA ASN A 434 24.56 15.96 -8.61
C ASN A 434 24.88 14.49 -8.91
N ALA A 435 26.07 14.01 -8.53
CA ALA A 435 26.46 12.62 -8.66
C ALA A 435 25.54 11.69 -7.87
N ALA A 436 25.19 12.08 -6.64
CA ALA A 436 24.23 11.34 -5.81
C ALA A 436 22.82 11.33 -6.44
N LEU A 437 22.37 12.45 -7.02
CA LEU A 437 21.06 12.55 -7.66
C LEU A 437 20.96 11.72 -8.94
N VAL A 438 21.99 11.73 -9.81
CA VAL A 438 22.06 10.85 -10.99
C VAL A 438 21.96 9.39 -10.57
N LYS A 439 22.64 9.02 -9.49
CA LYS A 439 22.59 7.67 -8.93
C LYS A 439 21.21 7.32 -8.39
N LEU A 440 20.55 8.25 -7.66
CA LEU A 440 19.18 8.06 -7.16
C LEU A 440 18.22 7.74 -8.30
N LYS A 441 18.24 8.56 -9.37
CA LYS A 441 17.40 8.37 -10.55
C LYS A 441 17.59 7.01 -11.19
N ASN A 442 18.85 6.61 -11.44
CA ASN A 442 19.17 5.31 -12.00
C ASN A 442 18.74 4.16 -11.08
N CYS A 443 18.91 4.30 -9.77
CA CYS A 443 18.50 3.26 -8.83
C CYS A 443 16.97 3.13 -8.77
N LEU A 444 16.23 4.23 -8.75
CA LEU A 444 14.77 4.21 -8.78
C LEU A 444 14.24 3.63 -10.09
N LEU A 445 14.89 3.89 -11.23
CA LEU A 445 14.52 3.32 -12.53
C LEU A 445 14.66 1.78 -12.56
N ASN A 446 15.66 1.25 -11.85
CA ASN A 446 15.96 -0.18 -11.81
C ASN A 446 15.36 -0.90 -10.59
N PHE A 447 14.59 -0.21 -9.74
CA PHE A 447 13.94 -0.82 -8.58
C PHE A 447 12.63 -1.48 -9.01
N GLN A 448 12.54 -2.81 -8.92
CA GLN A 448 11.41 -3.56 -9.45
C GLN A 448 10.58 -4.16 -8.33
N VAL A 449 9.27 -3.88 -8.36
CA VAL A 449 8.27 -4.46 -7.45
C VAL A 449 7.01 -4.79 -8.24
N ALA A 450 6.48 -5.99 -8.10
CA ALA A 450 5.18 -6.38 -8.66
C ALA A 450 4.30 -7.10 -7.62
N GLY A 451 2.99 -7.02 -7.83
CA GLY A 451 1.95 -7.62 -6.97
C GLY A 451 1.11 -6.60 -6.20
N LEU A 452 1.61 -5.38 -6.02
CA LEU A 452 0.87 -4.27 -5.42
C LEU A 452 1.34 -2.91 -5.99
N PRO A 453 0.52 -1.85 -5.94
CA PRO A 453 0.93 -0.52 -6.38
C PRO A 453 1.98 0.08 -5.44
N THR A 454 2.95 0.79 -6.02
CA THR A 454 4.03 1.45 -5.29
C THR A 454 4.17 2.92 -5.69
N ASN A 455 4.92 3.68 -4.88
CA ASN A 455 5.26 5.07 -5.17
C ASN A 455 6.54 5.28 -6.01
N ILE A 456 7.19 4.21 -6.51
CA ILE A 456 8.49 4.29 -7.20
C ILE A 456 8.47 5.29 -8.36
N ASN A 457 7.44 5.23 -9.22
CA ASN A 457 7.32 6.16 -10.35
C ASN A 457 7.15 7.62 -9.90
N PHE A 458 6.48 7.85 -8.77
CA PHE A 458 6.34 9.19 -8.22
C PHE A 458 7.67 9.70 -7.65
N LEU A 459 8.45 8.84 -7.00
CA LEU A 459 9.81 9.17 -6.54
C LEU A 459 10.74 9.50 -7.70
N GLN A 460 10.64 8.78 -8.83
CA GLN A 460 11.40 9.11 -10.04
C GLN A 460 11.07 10.53 -10.54
N ARG A 461 9.78 10.86 -10.64
CA ARG A 461 9.34 12.21 -11.04
C ARG A 461 9.84 13.30 -10.09
N LEU A 462 9.81 13.05 -8.78
CA LEU A 462 10.36 13.96 -7.78
C LEU A 462 11.88 14.16 -7.98
N ALA A 463 12.62 13.06 -8.15
CA ALA A 463 14.07 13.11 -8.38
C ALA A 463 14.41 13.84 -9.70
N ASP A 464 13.56 13.71 -10.72
CA ASP A 464 13.72 14.37 -12.03
C ASP A 464 13.29 15.83 -12.05
N HIS A 465 12.52 16.29 -11.07
CA HIS A 465 11.99 17.65 -11.06
C HIS A 465 13.11 18.70 -10.96
N TRP A 466 13.09 19.70 -11.85
CA TRP A 466 14.14 20.72 -11.96
C TRP A 466 14.37 21.49 -10.65
N ALA A 467 13.31 21.77 -9.89
CA ALA A 467 13.41 22.51 -8.63
C ALA A 467 14.14 21.69 -7.56
N PHE A 468 13.86 20.38 -7.50
CA PHE A 468 14.57 19.46 -6.61
C PHE A 468 16.04 19.33 -7.03
N ALA A 469 16.32 19.20 -8.34
CA ALA A 469 17.68 19.16 -8.86
C ALA A 469 18.50 20.42 -8.49
N LYS A 470 17.87 21.60 -8.40
CA LYS A 470 18.51 22.85 -7.97
C LYS A 470 18.57 23.06 -6.44
N GLY A 471 18.02 22.13 -5.65
CA GLY A 471 17.92 22.29 -4.19
C GLY A 471 16.95 23.39 -3.76
N VAL A 472 15.94 23.68 -4.59
CA VAL A 472 14.82 24.59 -4.27
C VAL A 472 13.71 23.73 -3.67
N VAL A 473 13.82 23.46 -2.38
CA VAL A 473 12.93 22.56 -1.63
C VAL A 473 12.24 23.31 -0.49
N GLU A 474 10.99 22.94 -0.21
CA GLU A 474 10.18 23.44 0.90
C GLU A 474 9.10 22.39 1.26
N THR A 475 8.52 22.44 2.46
CA THR A 475 7.56 21.40 2.91
C THR A 475 6.30 21.29 2.07
N HIS A 476 5.98 22.33 1.29
CA HIS A 476 4.85 22.38 0.36
C HIS A 476 5.22 22.01 -1.08
N PHE A 477 6.42 21.49 -1.34
CA PHE A 477 6.93 21.22 -2.69
C PHE A 477 5.95 20.43 -3.56
N ILE A 478 5.40 19.32 -3.06
CA ILE A 478 4.49 18.46 -3.83
C ILE A 478 3.19 19.20 -4.19
N GLU A 479 2.65 20.00 -3.27
CA GLU A 479 1.43 20.77 -3.54
C GLU A 479 1.69 21.90 -4.54
N LYS A 480 2.83 22.58 -4.40
CA LYS A 480 3.24 23.66 -5.30
C LYS A 480 3.49 23.19 -6.73
N PHE A 481 4.11 22.04 -6.91
CA PHE A 481 4.42 21.45 -8.22
C PHE A 481 3.46 20.31 -8.59
N LYS A 482 2.25 20.30 -8.04
CA LYS A 482 1.26 19.24 -8.26
C LYS A 482 0.98 18.99 -9.74
N ASN A 483 0.83 20.06 -10.53
CA ASN A 483 0.59 19.92 -11.97
C ASN A 483 1.76 19.20 -12.64
N ASP A 484 3.01 19.55 -12.31
CA ASP A 484 4.19 18.95 -12.93
C ASP A 484 4.38 17.49 -12.51
N LEU A 485 4.01 17.14 -11.27
CA LEU A 485 4.25 15.81 -10.70
C LEU A 485 3.17 14.78 -11.02
N PHE A 486 1.91 15.20 -11.16
CA PHE A 486 0.77 14.30 -11.37
C PHE A 486 0.26 14.25 -12.81
N LEU A 487 0.61 15.23 -13.67
CA LEU A 487 0.28 15.14 -15.09
C LEU A 487 1.06 13.97 -15.72
N ILE A 488 0.34 13.07 -16.39
CA ILE A 488 0.95 12.04 -17.24
C ILE A 488 1.03 12.64 -18.63
N SER A 489 2.23 12.78 -19.18
CA SER A 489 2.40 13.27 -20.54
C SER A 489 1.77 12.30 -21.55
N PRO A 490 1.24 12.76 -22.70
CA PRO A 490 0.74 11.87 -23.75
C PRO A 490 1.76 10.80 -24.20
N ASP A 491 3.05 11.14 -24.14
CA ASP A 491 4.16 10.25 -24.47
C ASP A 491 4.36 9.13 -23.44
N GLU A 492 4.15 9.42 -22.14
CA GLU A 492 4.13 8.40 -21.09
C GLU A 492 2.93 7.46 -21.20
N VAL A 493 1.76 7.97 -21.63
CA VAL A 493 0.58 7.12 -21.92
C VAL A 493 0.88 6.17 -23.09
N ALA A 494 1.54 6.65 -24.15
CA ALA A 494 1.95 5.83 -25.29
C ALA A 494 3.00 4.76 -24.90
N LYS A 495 3.95 5.11 -24.02
CA LYS A 495 4.94 4.17 -23.45
C LYS A 495 4.29 3.14 -22.54
N ALA A 496 3.36 3.54 -21.66
CA ALA A 496 2.61 2.62 -20.81
C ALA A 496 1.74 1.66 -21.62
N HIS A 497 1.09 2.15 -22.68
CA HIS A 497 0.34 1.33 -23.63
C HIS A 497 1.24 0.33 -24.36
N SER A 498 2.44 0.75 -24.77
CA SER A 498 3.43 -0.13 -25.43
C SER A 498 4.00 -1.18 -24.47
N ALA A 499 4.29 -0.80 -23.22
CA ALA A 499 4.74 -1.72 -22.18
C ALA A 499 3.64 -2.74 -21.81
N ALA A 500 2.38 -2.31 -21.72
CA ALA A 500 1.24 -3.20 -21.50
C ALA A 500 1.08 -4.21 -22.65
N LYS A 501 1.25 -3.77 -23.91
CA LYS A 501 1.28 -4.65 -25.09
C LYS A 501 2.42 -5.66 -25.03
N LEU A 502 3.63 -5.23 -24.65
CA LEU A 502 4.80 -6.09 -24.52
C LEU A 502 4.62 -7.14 -23.41
N SER A 503 4.14 -6.73 -22.23
CA SER A 503 3.86 -7.64 -21.12
C SER A 503 2.79 -8.67 -21.48
N ALA A 504 1.72 -8.27 -22.17
CA ALA A 504 0.71 -9.19 -22.67
C ALA A 504 1.29 -10.20 -23.69
N ALA A 505 2.17 -9.75 -24.57
CA ALA A 505 2.85 -10.61 -25.54
C ALA A 505 3.82 -11.62 -24.87
N LEU A 506 4.57 -11.19 -23.85
CA LEU A 506 5.47 -12.05 -23.08
C LEU A 506 4.71 -13.13 -22.30
N VAL A 507 3.60 -12.76 -21.64
CA VAL A 507 2.73 -13.72 -20.94
C VAL A 507 2.17 -14.77 -21.92
N ALA A 508 1.70 -14.33 -23.09
CA ALA A 508 1.22 -15.24 -24.13
C ALA A 508 2.32 -16.19 -24.63
N ALA A 509 3.55 -15.69 -24.81
CA ALA A 509 4.69 -16.50 -25.23
C ALA A 509 5.08 -17.55 -24.18
N CYS A 510 5.15 -17.18 -22.89
CA CYS A 510 5.45 -18.11 -21.80
C CYS A 510 4.39 -19.22 -21.66
N ILE A 511 3.11 -18.89 -21.84
CA ILE A 511 2.02 -19.88 -21.85
C ILE A 511 2.21 -20.88 -23.00
N CYS A 512 2.46 -20.38 -24.22
CA CYS A 512 2.68 -21.22 -25.40
C CYS A 512 3.90 -22.16 -25.25
N ASP A 513 5.01 -21.68 -24.69
CA ASP A 513 6.22 -22.48 -24.50
C ASP A 513 6.03 -23.59 -23.45
N ARG A 514 5.37 -23.26 -22.33
CA ARG A 514 5.02 -24.23 -21.29
C ARG A 514 4.11 -25.35 -21.83
N GLU A 515 3.12 -25.00 -22.64
CA GLU A 515 2.26 -25.97 -23.33
C GLU A 515 3.06 -26.86 -24.30
N HIS A 516 4.04 -26.30 -25.01
CA HIS A 516 4.88 -27.05 -25.94
C HIS A 516 5.81 -28.06 -25.24
N ILE A 517 6.41 -27.69 -24.10
CA ILE A 517 7.25 -28.59 -23.28
C ILE A 517 6.41 -29.74 -22.72
N THR A 518 5.26 -29.43 -22.11
CA THR A 518 4.34 -30.43 -21.52
C THR A 518 3.83 -31.43 -22.57
N SER A 519 3.67 -31.00 -23.83
CA SER A 519 3.26 -31.88 -24.94
C SER A 519 4.33 -32.88 -25.41
N LYS A 520 5.62 -32.60 -25.17
CA LYS A 520 6.75 -33.47 -25.60
C LYS A 520 7.12 -34.54 -24.58
N GLU A 521 6.80 -34.34 -23.30
CA GLU A 521 7.09 -35.30 -22.22
C GLU A 521 6.08 -36.47 -22.16
N LEU A 522 4.97 -36.39 -22.89
CA LEU A 522 4.00 -37.49 -23.05
C LEU A 522 4.43 -38.46 -24.17
N ILE A 523 5.05 -39.58 -23.78
CA ILE A 523 5.48 -40.67 -24.67
C ILE A 523 4.27 -41.43 -25.30
N PRO A 524 4.38 -41.98 -26.53
CA PRO A 524 3.27 -42.53 -27.30
C PRO A 524 2.91 -43.97 -26.91
N GLY A 525 1.62 -44.24 -26.71
CA GLY A 525 1.04 -45.60 -26.70
C GLY A 525 0.46 -46.03 -25.35
N GLY A 526 -0.86 -45.93 -25.21
CA GLY A 526 -1.57 -46.50 -24.06
C GLY A 526 -3.05 -46.08 -24.02
N ASP A 527 -3.92 -46.93 -24.56
CA ASP A 527 -5.38 -46.81 -24.46
C ASP A 527 -5.86 -46.93 -23.00
N ARG A 528 -5.90 -45.82 -22.26
CA ARG A 528 -6.75 -45.67 -21.07
C ARG A 528 -7.23 -44.22 -20.92
N LEU A 529 -8.50 -44.00 -21.29
CA LEU A 529 -9.27 -42.79 -21.02
C LEU A 529 -9.49 -42.64 -19.50
N LEU A 530 -8.81 -41.66 -18.90
CA LEU A 530 -9.18 -41.07 -17.61
C LEU A 530 -9.90 -39.73 -17.88
N SER A 531 -10.90 -39.44 -17.04
CA SER A 531 -11.69 -38.20 -17.06
C SER A 531 -10.80 -36.96 -16.89
N LEU A 532 -10.92 -36.03 -17.84
CA LEU A 532 -10.16 -34.77 -17.96
C LEU A 532 -10.47 -33.72 -16.88
N TRP A 533 -11.42 -33.97 -15.98
CA TRP A 533 -11.85 -33.00 -14.96
C TRP A 533 -10.95 -32.94 -13.70
N TYR A 534 -9.93 -33.79 -13.60
CA TYR A 534 -9.08 -33.89 -12.38
C TYR A 534 -7.57 -33.68 -12.62
N THR A 535 -7.15 -33.16 -13.76
CA THR A 535 -5.72 -32.85 -14.02
C THR A 535 -5.52 -31.37 -14.37
N ASN A 536 -4.53 -30.76 -13.73
CA ASN A 536 -4.21 -29.34 -13.82
C ASN A 536 -2.92 -29.12 -14.64
N PRO A 537 -2.91 -28.25 -15.68
CA PRO A 537 -4.05 -27.55 -16.25
C PRO A 537 -4.81 -28.39 -17.29
N PRO A 538 -6.11 -28.13 -17.50
CA PRO A 538 -6.88 -28.78 -18.56
C PRO A 538 -6.48 -28.20 -19.93
N PHE A 539 -6.62 -29.01 -21.00
CA PHE A 539 -6.39 -28.72 -22.44
C PHE A 539 -4.96 -29.05 -22.96
N ARG A 540 -4.70 -29.77 -24.07
CA ARG A 540 -5.45 -30.24 -25.27
C ARG A 540 -4.77 -31.46 -25.92
N MET A 541 -5.43 -32.14 -26.87
CA MET A 541 -4.89 -32.57 -28.21
C MET A 541 -6.09 -32.93 -29.11
N HIS A 542 -6.22 -32.57 -30.39
CA HIS A 542 -5.28 -32.41 -31.50
C HIS A 542 -5.70 -31.28 -32.47
N HIS A 543 -4.74 -30.48 -32.96
CA HIS A 543 -4.83 -29.79 -34.25
C HIS A 543 -3.45 -29.77 -34.90
N SER A 544 -3.37 -30.10 -36.18
CA SER A 544 -2.26 -29.73 -37.07
C SER A 544 -2.63 -28.42 -37.80
N ASP A 545 -1.74 -27.44 -37.68
CA ASP A 545 -1.84 -26.02 -38.05
C ASP A 545 -1.62 -25.67 -39.54
N LYS A 546 -1.94 -24.41 -39.89
CA LYS A 546 -0.96 -23.48 -40.49
C LYS A 546 -0.90 -22.16 -39.67
N PRO A 547 0.28 -21.53 -39.48
CA PRO A 547 0.56 -20.54 -38.40
C PRO A 547 0.57 -19.06 -38.86
N CYS A 548 0.32 -18.11 -37.94
CA CYS A 548 0.49 -16.65 -38.14
C CYS A 548 1.54 -15.99 -37.21
N CYS A 549 2.28 -16.78 -36.43
CA CYS A 549 3.39 -16.30 -35.59
C CYS A 549 4.53 -17.31 -35.72
N GLN A 550 5.75 -16.81 -35.94
CA GLN A 550 6.94 -17.65 -36.08
C GLN A 550 7.97 -17.23 -35.02
N ILE A 551 8.22 -18.12 -34.08
CA ILE A 551 9.23 -17.98 -33.04
C ILE A 551 10.43 -18.82 -33.46
N THR A 552 11.60 -18.19 -33.58
CA THR A 552 12.84 -18.89 -33.95
C THR A 552 13.83 -18.76 -32.81
N ARG A 553 14.29 -19.91 -32.28
CA ARG A 553 15.37 -19.97 -31.30
C ARG A 553 16.69 -19.67 -32.03
N ALA A 554 17.31 -18.52 -31.74
CA ALA A 554 18.65 -18.24 -32.22
C ALA A 554 19.65 -19.10 -31.43
N GLY A 555 20.61 -19.71 -32.12
CA GLY A 555 21.44 -20.79 -31.58
C GLY A 555 22.22 -20.48 -30.30
N TYR A 556 22.38 -21.53 -29.49
CA TYR A 556 23.33 -21.76 -28.37
C TYR A 556 23.50 -20.72 -27.24
N VAL A 557 22.81 -19.57 -27.25
CA VAL A 557 22.80 -18.61 -26.13
C VAL A 557 21.35 -18.21 -25.87
N ASP A 558 20.91 -18.27 -24.60
CA ASP A 558 19.52 -18.09 -24.16
C ASP A 558 18.90 -16.73 -24.54
N GLY A 559 18.40 -16.64 -25.78
CA GLY A 559 17.66 -15.50 -26.29
C GLY A 559 16.47 -15.91 -27.17
N LEU A 560 15.36 -15.20 -27.02
CA LEU A 560 14.15 -15.29 -27.85
C LEU A 560 14.09 -14.08 -28.78
N GLN A 561 13.95 -14.35 -30.09
CA GLN A 561 13.56 -13.34 -31.07
C GLN A 561 12.04 -13.37 -31.25
N VAL A 562 11.38 -12.24 -30.96
CA VAL A 562 9.94 -12.08 -31.16
C VAL A 562 9.72 -11.15 -32.36
N ALA A 563 9.09 -11.66 -33.41
CA ALA A 563 8.69 -10.87 -34.57
C ALA A 563 7.19 -10.53 -34.49
N VAL A 564 6.86 -9.24 -34.56
CA VAL A 564 5.48 -8.74 -34.66
C VAL A 564 5.37 -7.89 -35.92
N GLY A 565 4.66 -8.38 -36.94
CA GLY A 565 4.66 -7.75 -38.26
C GLY A 565 6.04 -7.80 -38.91
N GLN A 566 6.59 -6.65 -39.34
CA GLN A 566 7.93 -6.55 -39.93
C GLN A 566 9.05 -6.24 -38.91
N GLN A 567 8.73 -6.06 -37.62
CA GLN A 567 9.72 -5.70 -36.60
C GLN A 567 10.13 -6.94 -35.79
N VAL A 568 11.44 -7.07 -35.53
CA VAL A 568 12.05 -8.16 -34.77
C VAL A 568 12.71 -7.60 -33.51
N TYR A 569 12.43 -8.22 -32.36
CA TYR A 569 12.99 -7.85 -31.07
C TYR A 569 13.82 -9.00 -30.50
N ASP A 570 15.08 -8.73 -30.13
CA ASP A 570 15.95 -9.65 -29.40
C ASP A 570 15.70 -9.52 -27.89
N THR A 571 15.42 -10.65 -27.22
CA THR A 571 15.20 -10.69 -25.77
C THR A 571 15.96 -11.84 -25.12
N SER A 572 16.42 -11.68 -23.88
CA SER A 572 17.07 -12.72 -23.07
C SER A 572 16.25 -12.96 -21.80
N VAL A 573 15.83 -14.20 -21.55
CA VAL A 573 14.99 -14.61 -20.41
C VAL A 573 15.86 -15.40 -19.42
N LEU A 574 15.93 -14.96 -18.16
CA LEU A 574 16.59 -15.67 -17.07
C LEU A 574 15.54 -16.47 -16.29
N PHE A 575 15.65 -17.80 -16.28
CA PHE A 575 14.85 -18.66 -15.39
C PHE A 575 15.56 -18.84 -14.05
N HIS A 576 14.81 -18.84 -12.95
CA HIS A 576 15.32 -19.05 -11.58
C HIS A 576 15.74 -20.52 -11.36
N ASP A 577 16.94 -20.76 -10.83
CA ASP A 577 17.59 -22.08 -10.74
C ASP A 577 16.76 -23.14 -9.98
N GLN A 578 15.89 -22.72 -9.06
CA GLN A 578 15.07 -23.61 -8.23
C GLN A 578 13.97 -24.35 -9.03
N VAL A 579 13.45 -23.74 -10.10
CA VAL A 579 12.49 -24.40 -11.01
C VAL A 579 13.21 -25.44 -11.89
N ARG A 580 14.51 -25.25 -12.11
CA ARG A 580 15.33 -26.15 -12.92
C ARG A 580 15.63 -27.46 -12.19
N GLU A 581 15.96 -27.40 -10.89
CA GLU A 581 16.21 -28.60 -10.08
C GLU A 581 14.93 -29.42 -9.79
N GLU A 582 13.78 -28.77 -9.56
CA GLU A 582 12.52 -29.47 -9.26
C GLU A 582 11.93 -30.19 -10.49
N VAL A 583 12.19 -29.66 -11.69
CA VAL A 583 11.83 -30.32 -12.96
C VAL A 583 12.81 -31.44 -13.31
N GLU A 584 14.12 -31.26 -13.04
CA GLU A 584 15.13 -32.28 -13.33
C GLU A 584 15.06 -33.53 -12.42
N GLN A 585 14.51 -33.42 -11.20
CA GLN A 585 14.51 -34.53 -10.23
C GLN A 585 13.21 -35.33 -10.12
N GLY A 586 12.15 -34.99 -10.85
CA GLY A 586 11.03 -35.90 -11.13
C GLY A 586 10.32 -36.56 -9.92
N VAL A 587 10.30 -35.92 -8.74
CA VAL A 587 9.59 -36.46 -7.56
C VAL A 587 8.73 -35.39 -6.92
N VAL A 588 7.41 -35.44 -7.18
CA VAL A 588 6.41 -34.93 -6.24
C VAL A 588 5.43 -36.07 -5.92
N ARG A 589 5.69 -36.75 -4.80
CA ARG A 589 4.65 -37.32 -3.96
C ARG A 589 4.48 -36.40 -2.76
N GLN A 590 3.32 -35.76 -2.64
CA GLN A 590 2.79 -35.37 -1.33
C GLN A 590 1.28 -35.62 -1.30
N GLU A 591 0.89 -36.47 -0.35
CA GLU A 591 -0.47 -36.82 0.00
C GLU A 591 -1.21 -35.60 0.56
N TRP A 592 -2.28 -35.18 -0.09
CA TRP A 592 -3.31 -34.36 0.55
C TRP A 592 -4.31 -35.29 1.25
N GLN A 593 -4.43 -35.14 2.57
CA GLN A 593 -5.46 -35.78 3.37
C GLN A 593 -6.85 -35.41 2.84
N ARG A 594 -7.68 -36.43 2.61
CA ARG A 594 -9.08 -36.34 2.18
C ARG A 594 -9.89 -35.45 3.13
N SER A 595 -10.41 -34.34 2.60
CA SER A 595 -11.56 -33.64 3.18
C SER A 595 -12.85 -34.47 2.99
N ARG A 596 -13.76 -34.29 3.95
CA ARG A 596 -14.98 -35.09 4.19
C ARG A 596 -15.95 -35.16 2.99
N PRO A 597 -16.81 -36.19 2.91
CA PRO A 597 -17.85 -36.25 1.88
C PRO A 597 -18.82 -35.06 2.02
N LYS A 598 -19.25 -34.49 0.88
CA LYS A 598 -20.38 -33.57 0.82
C LYS A 598 -21.64 -34.34 1.23
N GLU A 599 -22.37 -33.84 2.23
CA GLU A 599 -23.73 -34.28 2.49
C GLU A 599 -24.67 -33.49 1.57
N GLU A 600 -25.49 -34.20 0.80
CA GLU A 600 -26.66 -33.63 0.12
C GLU A 600 -27.77 -33.42 1.15
N TRP A 601 -28.36 -32.24 1.17
CA TRP A 601 -29.46 -31.89 2.07
C TRP A 601 -30.69 -31.52 1.24
N GLU A 602 -31.81 -32.23 1.44
CA GLU A 602 -33.13 -31.76 1.04
C GLU A 602 -33.71 -30.88 2.14
N ILE A 603 -34.12 -29.66 1.80
CA ILE A 603 -34.83 -28.77 2.72
C ILE A 603 -36.34 -28.89 2.46
N ASP A 604 -37.08 -29.23 3.51
CA ASP A 604 -38.52 -29.08 3.59
C ASP A 604 -38.86 -27.63 3.95
N VAL A 605 -39.25 -26.84 2.94
CA VAL A 605 -39.54 -25.41 3.06
C VAL A 605 -40.61 -25.11 4.13
N ALA A 606 -41.49 -26.07 4.47
CA ALA A 606 -42.51 -25.90 5.51
C ALA A 606 -41.92 -25.79 6.93
N LYS A 607 -40.67 -26.21 7.13
CA LYS A 607 -39.95 -26.16 8.42
C LYS A 607 -39.02 -24.94 8.57
N LEU A 608 -39.00 -24.05 7.58
CA LEU A 608 -38.21 -22.83 7.59
C LEU A 608 -39.02 -21.66 8.18
N ASP A 609 -38.66 -21.24 9.39
CA ASP A 609 -39.23 -20.04 10.02
C ASP A 609 -38.46 -18.80 9.57
N VAL A 610 -38.98 -18.12 8.55
CA VAL A 610 -38.39 -16.93 7.95
C VAL A 610 -38.55 -15.73 8.89
N ARG A 611 -37.44 -15.22 9.41
CA ARG A 611 -37.45 -14.06 10.32
C ARG A 611 -37.23 -12.74 9.60
N TYR A 612 -36.37 -12.71 8.58
CA TYR A 612 -36.00 -11.47 7.86
C TYR A 612 -35.71 -11.74 6.39
N VAL A 613 -36.02 -10.78 5.51
CA VAL A 613 -35.55 -10.78 4.12
C VAL A 613 -34.19 -10.07 4.06
N LEU A 614 -33.15 -10.77 3.61
CA LEU A 614 -31.79 -10.23 3.51
C LEU A 614 -31.56 -9.46 2.21
N ALA A 615 -32.06 -9.98 1.09
CA ALA A 615 -31.90 -9.39 -0.23
C ALA A 615 -33.02 -9.84 -1.17
N ARG A 616 -33.44 -8.96 -2.08
CA ARG A 616 -34.34 -9.30 -3.20
C ARG A 616 -33.60 -8.97 -4.50
N GLY A 617 -33.50 -9.93 -5.42
CA GLY A 617 -32.85 -9.76 -6.72
C GLY A 617 -33.70 -10.28 -7.87
N THR A 618 -33.28 -10.03 -9.10
CA THR A 618 -33.99 -10.37 -10.36
C THR A 618 -34.19 -11.88 -10.55
N TYR A 619 -33.47 -12.72 -9.80
CA TYR A 619 -33.53 -14.18 -9.84
C TYR A 619 -33.71 -14.76 -8.43
N GLY A 620 -34.57 -14.16 -7.61
CA GLY A 620 -34.98 -14.69 -6.30
C GLY A 620 -34.67 -13.85 -5.08
N THR A 621 -35.33 -14.22 -3.98
CA THR A 621 -35.27 -13.57 -2.67
C THR A 621 -34.46 -14.41 -1.69
N VAL A 622 -33.52 -13.76 -1.00
CA VAL A 622 -32.70 -14.37 0.06
C VAL A 622 -33.33 -14.05 1.41
N TYR A 623 -33.65 -15.10 2.15
CA TYR A 623 -34.26 -15.07 3.47
C TYR A 623 -33.27 -15.50 4.54
N ARG A 624 -33.39 -14.92 5.73
CA ARG A 624 -32.75 -15.40 6.96
C ARG A 624 -33.82 -15.89 7.91
N GLY A 625 -33.62 -17.06 8.47
CA GLY A 625 -34.59 -17.69 9.33
C GLY A 625 -33.95 -18.73 10.23
N SER A 626 -34.79 -19.47 10.94
CA SER A 626 -34.40 -20.67 11.67
C SER A 626 -35.03 -21.91 11.05
N TYR A 627 -34.30 -23.02 10.98
CA TYR A 627 -34.79 -24.26 10.37
C TYR A 627 -34.82 -25.41 11.40
N ASP A 628 -35.97 -26.08 11.51
CA ASP A 628 -36.33 -27.20 12.42
C ASP A 628 -36.01 -26.93 13.91
N ASP A 629 -34.74 -26.97 14.30
CA ASP A 629 -34.25 -27.03 15.69
C ASP A 629 -33.81 -25.67 16.25
N GLY A 630 -34.14 -24.57 15.54
CA GLY A 630 -33.74 -23.21 15.91
C GLY A 630 -32.36 -22.78 15.38
N GLN A 631 -31.73 -23.57 14.51
CA GLN A 631 -30.48 -23.18 13.85
C GLN A 631 -30.72 -22.05 12.85
N GLU A 632 -29.93 -20.99 12.94
CA GLU A 632 -29.99 -19.87 11.99
C GLU A 632 -29.41 -20.26 10.63
N VAL A 633 -30.21 -20.04 9.58
CA VAL A 633 -29.87 -20.32 8.20
C VAL A 633 -30.19 -19.12 7.31
N ALA A 634 -29.48 -19.03 6.19
CA ALA A 634 -29.83 -18.14 5.08
C ALA A 634 -30.16 -18.99 3.85
N VAL A 635 -31.33 -18.74 3.25
CA VAL A 635 -31.89 -19.54 2.17
C VAL A 635 -32.29 -18.62 1.02
N LYS A 636 -31.83 -18.90 -0.19
CA LYS A 636 -32.24 -18.20 -1.41
C LYS A 636 -33.38 -18.98 -2.07
N LEU A 637 -34.56 -18.39 -2.14
CA LEU A 637 -35.69 -18.93 -2.88
C LEU A 637 -35.84 -18.16 -4.19
N LEU A 638 -36.01 -18.87 -5.30
CA LEU A 638 -36.20 -18.29 -6.62
C LEU A 638 -37.68 -17.88 -6.76
N ASP A 639 -37.97 -16.57 -6.75
CA ASP A 639 -39.31 -16.02 -6.97
C ASP A 639 -39.54 -15.87 -8.47
N TRP A 640 -40.51 -16.61 -9.01
CA TRP A 640 -41.02 -16.39 -10.37
C TRP A 640 -42.54 -16.21 -10.35
N GLY A 641 -42.95 -14.97 -10.62
CA GLY A 641 -44.23 -14.61 -11.25
C GLY A 641 -45.29 -13.98 -10.35
N GLU A 642 -45.89 -12.89 -10.83
CA GLU A 642 -47.33 -12.84 -11.12
C GLU A 642 -47.59 -11.98 -12.37
N ASP A 643 -47.15 -12.50 -13.52
CA ASP A 643 -47.30 -11.86 -14.83
C ASP A 643 -48.18 -12.76 -15.73
N GLY A 644 -49.37 -13.14 -15.23
CA GLY A 644 -50.58 -13.45 -16.00
C GLY A 644 -50.60 -14.39 -17.22
N PHE A 645 -49.56 -15.15 -17.56
CA PHE A 645 -49.50 -15.87 -18.86
C PHE A 645 -49.28 -17.40 -18.83
N ALA A 646 -49.39 -18.07 -17.67
CA ALA A 646 -49.35 -19.54 -17.61
C ALA A 646 -50.65 -20.10 -17.00
N THR A 647 -51.15 -21.19 -17.55
CA THR A 647 -52.31 -21.92 -16.98
C THR A 647 -51.92 -22.67 -15.70
N ASP A 648 -52.89 -22.97 -14.82
CA ASP A 648 -52.65 -23.72 -13.58
C ASP A 648 -52.00 -25.10 -13.83
N ALA A 649 -52.27 -25.71 -14.99
CA ALA A 649 -51.70 -26.99 -15.40
C ALA A 649 -50.22 -26.87 -15.82
N GLU A 650 -49.84 -25.79 -16.51
CA GLU A 650 -48.44 -25.50 -16.89
C GLU A 650 -47.61 -25.13 -15.65
N THR A 651 -48.21 -24.42 -14.70
CA THR A 651 -47.59 -24.08 -13.42
C THR A 651 -47.39 -25.32 -12.54
N ALA A 652 -48.33 -26.27 -12.55
CA ALA A 652 -48.20 -27.55 -11.85
C ALA A 652 -47.14 -28.47 -12.50
N ALA A 653 -47.03 -28.48 -13.83
CA ALA A 653 -46.03 -29.25 -14.56
C ALA A 653 -44.60 -28.71 -14.33
N LEU A 654 -44.42 -27.39 -14.27
CA LEU A 654 -43.15 -26.73 -13.93
C LEU A 654 -42.76 -26.92 -12.46
N ARG A 655 -43.73 -26.94 -11.53
CA ARG A 655 -43.48 -27.29 -10.11
C ARG A 655 -43.04 -28.74 -9.93
N ALA A 656 -43.49 -29.65 -10.80
CA ALA A 656 -43.10 -31.06 -10.74
C ALA A 656 -41.74 -31.35 -11.39
N SER A 657 -41.21 -30.45 -12.24
CA SER A 657 -39.95 -30.68 -12.98
C SER A 657 -38.67 -30.20 -12.27
N PHE A 658 -38.77 -29.56 -11.11
CA PHE A 658 -37.62 -29.10 -10.33
C PHE A 658 -37.53 -29.84 -8.99
N GLN A 659 -36.92 -31.02 -9.01
CA GLN A 659 -36.22 -31.52 -7.83
C GLN A 659 -34.84 -30.86 -7.78
N GLN A 660 -34.64 -30.07 -6.71
CA GLN A 660 -33.38 -29.64 -6.10
C GLN A 660 -32.53 -28.57 -6.82
N GLU A 661 -32.54 -27.36 -6.26
CA GLU A 661 -31.31 -26.67 -5.84
C GLU A 661 -31.65 -25.62 -4.78
N VAL A 662 -31.50 -25.98 -3.50
CA VAL A 662 -31.53 -25.02 -2.40
C VAL A 662 -30.15 -25.03 -1.75
N ALA A 663 -29.37 -23.98 -1.99
CA ALA A 663 -28.08 -23.83 -1.34
C ALA A 663 -28.28 -23.33 0.11
N VAL A 664 -28.00 -24.18 1.11
CA VAL A 664 -27.89 -23.78 2.52
C VAL A 664 -26.52 -23.22 2.77
N TRP A 665 -26.45 -21.96 3.19
CA TRP A 665 -25.17 -21.32 3.51
C TRP A 665 -24.97 -21.31 5.02
N HIS A 666 -24.00 -22.09 5.50
CA HIS A 666 -23.50 -21.97 6.86
C HIS A 666 -22.30 -21.03 6.90
N LYS A 667 -22.54 -19.79 7.33
CA LYS A 667 -21.63 -18.66 7.67
C LYS A 667 -21.69 -17.46 6.69
N LEU A 668 -22.11 -16.32 7.24
CA LEU A 668 -22.51 -15.08 6.56
C LEU A 668 -21.35 -14.06 6.48
N ASP A 669 -20.29 -14.35 5.71
CA ASP A 669 -19.24 -13.36 5.38
C ASP A 669 -18.79 -13.53 3.91
N HIS A 670 -19.67 -13.23 2.95
CA HIS A 670 -19.33 -13.23 1.53
C HIS A 670 -19.23 -11.79 0.97
N PRO A 671 -18.14 -11.43 0.27
CA PRO A 671 -17.75 -10.04 -0.07
C PRO A 671 -18.59 -9.32 -1.14
N ASN A 672 -19.79 -9.80 -1.51
CA ASN A 672 -20.57 -9.24 -2.64
C ASN A 672 -21.89 -8.56 -2.24
N VAL A 673 -21.95 -7.93 -1.06
CA VAL A 673 -23.14 -7.14 -0.66
C VAL A 673 -22.74 -5.71 -0.31
N THR A 674 -23.02 -4.78 -1.23
CA THR A 674 -23.10 -3.33 -0.96
C THR A 674 -24.32 -2.74 -1.67
N LYS A 675 -25.12 -1.95 -0.94
CA LYS A 675 -26.45 -1.41 -1.29
C LYS A 675 -26.37 0.00 -1.92
N VAL A 676 -27.29 0.31 -2.85
CA VAL A 676 -28.16 1.53 -2.87
C VAL A 676 -29.50 1.16 -3.54
N ALA A 677 -30.64 1.73 -3.10
CA ALA A 677 -31.99 1.45 -3.59
C ALA A 677 -32.64 2.68 -4.26
N LEU A 678 -33.43 2.48 -5.33
CA LEU A 678 -34.37 3.48 -5.88
C LEU A 678 -35.74 2.85 -6.27
N PRO A 679 -36.85 3.62 -6.27
CA PRO A 679 -38.23 3.11 -6.38
C PRO A 679 -38.73 2.84 -7.81
N LYS A 680 -39.84 2.10 -7.87
CA LYS A 680 -40.43 1.36 -9.01
C LYS A 680 -41.03 2.16 -10.18
N SER A 681 -40.77 3.46 -10.34
CA SER A 681 -41.28 4.24 -11.51
C SER A 681 -40.27 4.42 -12.64
N HIS A 682 -39.09 3.78 -12.57
CA HIS A 682 -37.93 4.10 -13.40
C HIS A 682 -37.47 2.98 -14.36
N LEU A 683 -38.35 2.05 -14.76
CA LEU A 683 -37.93 0.88 -15.57
C LEU A 683 -37.50 1.20 -17.02
N ALA A 684 -37.67 2.43 -17.51
CA ALA A 684 -37.03 2.91 -18.75
C ALA A 684 -35.75 3.75 -18.52
N VAL A 685 -35.41 4.04 -17.25
CA VAL A 685 -34.31 4.93 -16.84
C VAL A 685 -33.06 4.14 -16.39
N VAL A 686 -33.18 2.84 -16.15
CA VAL A 686 -32.13 2.01 -15.50
C VAL A 686 -30.84 1.89 -16.32
N PRO A 687 -30.85 1.50 -17.62
CA PRO A 687 -29.58 1.27 -18.33
C PRO A 687 -28.78 2.57 -18.56
N ARG A 688 -29.47 3.68 -18.84
CA ARG A 688 -28.84 5.00 -19.02
C ARG A 688 -28.26 5.52 -17.72
N GLN A 689 -29.00 5.40 -16.62
CA GLN A 689 -28.54 5.84 -15.30
C GLN A 689 -27.33 5.04 -14.84
N VAL A 690 -27.28 3.73 -15.10
CA VAL A 690 -26.08 2.91 -14.81
C VAL A 690 -24.85 3.46 -15.53
N HIS A 691 -24.96 3.82 -16.81
CA HIS A 691 -23.85 4.46 -17.52
C HIS A 691 -23.46 5.82 -16.90
N LEU A 692 -24.43 6.65 -16.52
CA LEU A 692 -24.18 7.92 -15.82
C LEU A 692 -23.47 7.70 -14.48
N ASP A 693 -23.88 6.71 -13.70
CA ASP A 693 -23.27 6.37 -12.41
C ASP A 693 -21.81 5.93 -12.58
N TYR A 694 -21.50 5.17 -13.65
CA TYR A 694 -20.13 4.83 -14.00
C TYR A 694 -19.30 6.07 -14.38
N LEU A 695 -19.87 6.99 -15.16
CA LEU A 695 -19.20 8.24 -15.53
C LEU A 695 -18.98 9.16 -14.31
N GLU A 696 -19.97 9.27 -13.41
CA GLU A 696 -19.87 9.99 -12.13
C GLU A 696 -18.84 9.35 -11.18
N ALA A 697 -18.70 8.02 -11.23
CA ALA A 697 -17.64 7.27 -10.55
C ALA A 697 -16.25 7.42 -11.21
N GLY A 698 -16.14 8.18 -12.31
CA GLY A 698 -14.89 8.53 -12.98
C GLY A 698 -14.48 7.59 -14.11
N ALA A 699 -15.40 6.80 -14.67
CA ALA A 699 -15.12 6.00 -15.85
C ALA A 699 -14.89 6.89 -17.08
N ASN A 700 -13.79 6.67 -17.80
CA ASN A 700 -13.51 7.33 -19.09
C ASN A 700 -14.01 6.50 -20.29
N ILE A 701 -14.43 5.25 -20.06
CA ILE A 701 -15.01 4.36 -21.06
C ILE A 701 -16.24 3.68 -20.44
N ILE A 702 -17.36 3.71 -21.15
CA ILE A 702 -18.58 2.97 -20.78
C ILE A 702 -18.92 1.97 -21.89
N ILE A 703 -19.36 0.77 -21.48
CA ILE A 703 -19.53 -0.38 -22.37
C ILE A 703 -21.02 -0.66 -22.57
N SER A 704 -21.51 -0.84 -23.80
CA SER A 704 -22.91 -1.18 -24.07
C SER A 704 -23.27 -2.59 -23.59
N ALA A 705 -24.51 -2.77 -23.13
CA ALA A 705 -25.03 -4.06 -22.67
C ALA A 705 -25.45 -5.01 -23.82
N SER A 706 -24.62 -5.11 -24.87
CA SER A 706 -24.91 -5.91 -26.08
C SER A 706 -24.12 -7.23 -26.16
N TYR A 707 -23.25 -7.50 -25.18
CA TYR A 707 -22.30 -8.62 -25.23
C TYR A 707 -22.97 -9.99 -25.47
N GLN A 708 -24.15 -10.22 -24.87
CA GLN A 708 -24.92 -11.47 -25.02
C GLN A 708 -26.03 -11.43 -26.09
N ALA A 709 -26.29 -10.26 -26.67
CA ALA A 709 -27.44 -10.07 -27.54
C ALA A 709 -27.14 -10.60 -28.95
N THR A 710 -27.98 -11.50 -29.45
CA THR A 710 -27.87 -12.10 -30.80
C THR A 710 -29.19 -11.97 -31.56
N ILE A 711 -29.13 -11.76 -32.87
CA ILE A 711 -30.33 -11.67 -33.73
C ILE A 711 -31.14 -12.96 -33.65
N GLN A 712 -30.47 -14.11 -33.64
CA GLN A 712 -31.07 -15.44 -33.52
C GLN A 712 -31.73 -15.64 -32.14
N GLY A 713 -31.10 -15.17 -31.06
CA GLY A 713 -31.64 -15.25 -29.70
C GLY A 713 -32.84 -14.33 -29.46
N PHE A 714 -32.94 -13.21 -30.19
CA PHE A 714 -34.16 -12.39 -30.21
C PHE A 714 -35.25 -13.02 -31.08
N LYS A 715 -34.88 -13.61 -32.22
CA LYS A 715 -35.81 -14.31 -33.09
C LYS A 715 -36.49 -15.52 -32.41
N SER A 716 -35.75 -16.28 -31.59
CA SER A 716 -36.34 -17.38 -30.79
C SER A 716 -37.32 -16.90 -29.72
N ARG A 717 -37.30 -15.59 -29.39
CA ARG A 717 -38.22 -14.93 -28.45
C ARG A 717 -39.34 -14.13 -29.15
N GLY A 718 -39.53 -14.33 -30.45
CA GLY A 718 -40.64 -13.74 -31.21
C GLY A 718 -40.37 -12.36 -31.84
N PHE A 719 -39.13 -11.85 -31.78
CA PHE A 719 -38.75 -10.60 -32.44
C PHE A 719 -38.37 -10.84 -33.92
N SER A 720 -38.74 -9.92 -34.80
CA SER A 720 -38.23 -9.90 -36.17
C SER A 720 -36.74 -9.57 -36.21
N ALA A 721 -36.07 -9.82 -37.35
CA ALA A 721 -34.67 -9.46 -37.53
C ALA A 721 -34.46 -7.94 -37.41
N GLU A 722 -35.38 -7.15 -37.97
CA GLU A 722 -35.35 -5.68 -37.92
C GLU A 722 -35.51 -5.15 -36.49
N GLU A 723 -36.42 -5.73 -35.70
CA GLU A 723 -36.59 -5.38 -34.28
C GLU A 723 -35.36 -5.80 -33.45
N SER A 724 -34.74 -6.94 -33.78
CA SER A 724 -33.53 -7.43 -33.11
C SER A 724 -32.34 -6.50 -33.35
N GLU A 725 -32.17 -6.03 -34.59
CA GLU A 725 -31.15 -5.03 -34.91
C GLU A 725 -31.44 -3.70 -34.21
N ALA A 726 -32.70 -3.26 -34.19
CA ALA A 726 -33.09 -2.04 -33.49
C ALA A 726 -32.76 -2.09 -31.98
N LEU A 727 -32.94 -3.25 -31.33
CA LEU A 727 -32.57 -3.45 -29.93
C LEU A 727 -31.05 -3.42 -29.70
N LEU A 728 -30.26 -4.00 -30.62
CA LEU A 728 -28.80 -3.91 -30.59
C LEU A 728 -28.34 -2.44 -30.73
N ARG A 729 -28.89 -1.69 -31.70
CA ARG A 729 -28.59 -0.26 -31.86
C ARG A 729 -28.94 0.53 -30.61
N ARG A 730 -30.13 0.26 -30.06
CA ARG A 730 -30.63 0.97 -28.88
C ARG A 730 -29.70 0.81 -27.67
N SER A 731 -29.03 -0.33 -27.51
CA SER A 731 -28.07 -0.56 -26.42
C SER A 731 -26.87 0.40 -26.45
N VAL A 732 -26.40 0.76 -27.65
CA VAL A 732 -25.29 1.71 -27.86
C VAL A 732 -25.82 3.14 -27.75
N GLU A 733 -26.98 3.44 -28.35
CA GLU A 733 -27.60 4.76 -28.26
C GLU A 733 -27.82 5.20 -26.80
N ILE A 734 -28.26 4.28 -25.93
CA ILE A 734 -28.44 4.55 -24.50
C ILE A 734 -27.12 4.96 -23.82
N ALA A 735 -26.00 4.32 -24.17
CA ALA A 735 -24.68 4.67 -23.65
C ALA A 735 -24.19 6.02 -24.20
N CYS A 736 -24.42 6.30 -25.49
CA CYS A 736 -24.13 7.59 -26.10
C CYS A 736 -24.97 8.73 -25.49
N GLU A 737 -26.26 8.51 -25.27
CA GLU A 737 -27.15 9.45 -24.59
C GLU A 737 -26.66 9.76 -23.16
N ALA A 738 -26.21 8.74 -22.42
CA ALA A 738 -25.63 8.92 -21.09
C ALA A 738 -24.36 9.78 -21.12
N ARG A 739 -23.43 9.51 -22.04
CA ARG A 739 -22.25 10.35 -22.28
C ARG A 739 -22.65 11.80 -22.58
N ASP A 740 -23.58 11.99 -23.49
CA ASP A 740 -23.99 13.33 -23.93
C ASP A 740 -24.70 14.12 -22.82
N ILE A 741 -25.48 13.44 -21.97
CA ILE A 741 -26.09 14.04 -20.77
C ILE A 741 -25.01 14.42 -19.75
N PHE A 742 -24.07 13.53 -19.49
CA PHE A 742 -22.95 13.79 -18.59
C PHE A 742 -22.15 15.01 -19.05
N LEU A 743 -21.82 15.09 -20.35
CA LEU A 743 -21.10 16.22 -20.94
C LEU A 743 -21.91 17.54 -20.93
N LYS A 744 -23.25 17.49 -20.96
CA LYS A 744 -24.14 18.67 -20.88
C LYS A 744 -24.40 19.15 -19.45
N GLY A 745 -24.32 18.27 -18.45
CA GLY A 745 -24.61 18.55 -17.04
C GLY A 745 -23.48 19.22 -16.25
N TYR A 746 -22.27 19.29 -16.80
CA TYR A 746 -21.15 20.04 -16.21
C TYR A 746 -21.25 21.53 -16.56
N PRO A 747 -21.25 22.45 -15.57
CA PRO A 747 -21.32 23.88 -15.85
C PRO A 747 -20.06 24.35 -16.59
N LYS A 748 -20.26 25.13 -17.67
CA LYS A 748 -19.20 25.86 -18.41
C LYS A 748 -18.63 27.07 -17.65
N GLU A 749 -19.01 27.28 -16.39
CA GLU A 749 -18.66 28.48 -15.61
C GLU A 749 -17.51 28.21 -14.63
N SER A 750 -16.30 28.04 -15.17
CA SER A 750 -15.07 28.43 -14.47
C SER A 750 -13.99 28.90 -15.45
N CYS A 751 -14.43 29.53 -16.54
CA CYS A 751 -13.55 30.21 -17.49
C CYS A 751 -13.78 31.70 -17.33
N ASP A 752 -13.05 32.31 -16.40
CA ASP A 752 -12.97 33.76 -16.31
C ASP A 752 -12.26 34.27 -17.57
N VAL A 753 -12.87 35.28 -18.18
CA VAL A 753 -12.58 35.74 -19.54
C VAL A 753 -11.42 36.73 -19.47
N ASN A 754 -10.21 36.24 -19.73
CA ASN A 754 -9.13 37.08 -20.23
C ASN A 754 -8.51 36.43 -21.47
N GLU A 755 -8.67 37.13 -22.58
CA GLU A 755 -8.33 36.72 -23.93
C GLU A 755 -6.82 36.46 -24.08
N ASN A 756 -6.46 35.17 -24.18
CA ASN A 756 -5.48 34.58 -25.10
C ASN A 756 -4.89 33.28 -24.52
N LYS A 757 -5.66 32.18 -24.59
CA LYS A 757 -5.17 30.79 -24.70
C LYS A 757 -6.36 29.83 -24.82
N LEU A 758 -6.59 29.31 -26.03
CA LEU A 758 -7.60 28.28 -26.26
C LEU A 758 -7.25 26.98 -25.53
N THR A 759 -8.14 26.63 -24.59
CA THR A 759 -8.73 25.30 -24.29
C THR A 759 -7.87 24.21 -23.64
N SER A 760 -8.13 24.01 -22.34
CA SER A 760 -8.03 22.74 -21.61
C SER A 760 -8.97 21.69 -22.23
N LYS A 761 -8.43 20.62 -22.82
CA LYS A 761 -9.22 19.48 -23.27
C LYS A 761 -9.40 18.50 -22.11
N GLN A 762 -10.64 18.34 -21.63
CA GLN A 762 -11.06 17.15 -20.88
C GLN A 762 -10.73 15.89 -21.71
N GLN A 763 -10.30 14.81 -21.06
CA GLN A 763 -10.10 13.52 -21.74
C GLN A 763 -11.42 13.06 -22.39
N PRO A 764 -11.39 12.47 -23.59
CA PRO A 764 -12.60 12.03 -24.27
C PRO A 764 -13.26 10.86 -23.51
N ILE A 765 -14.57 10.95 -23.32
CA ILE A 765 -15.37 9.84 -22.79
C ILE A 765 -15.78 8.97 -23.98
N LEU A 766 -15.38 7.70 -23.95
CA LEU A 766 -15.62 6.76 -25.06
C LEU A 766 -16.76 5.79 -24.74
N VAL A 767 -17.56 5.46 -25.74
CA VAL A 767 -18.57 4.40 -25.71
C VAL A 767 -18.04 3.21 -26.47
N ALA A 768 -17.88 2.07 -25.79
CA ALA A 768 -17.47 0.82 -26.41
C ALA A 768 -18.69 -0.08 -26.62
N ALA A 769 -18.99 -0.43 -27.87
CA ALA A 769 -20.03 -1.41 -28.16
C ALA A 769 -19.52 -2.82 -27.82
N SER A 770 -20.16 -3.50 -26.87
CA SER A 770 -19.73 -4.83 -26.48
C SER A 770 -20.29 -5.93 -27.37
N ILE A 771 -19.44 -6.89 -27.72
CA ILE A 771 -19.81 -8.11 -28.42
C ILE A 771 -19.06 -9.29 -27.80
N GLY A 772 -19.79 -10.33 -27.45
CA GLY A 772 -19.22 -11.57 -26.91
C GLY A 772 -19.71 -12.81 -27.66
N SER A 773 -18.92 -13.86 -27.54
CA SER A 773 -19.22 -15.22 -28.00
C SER A 773 -20.15 -15.96 -27.02
N TYR A 774 -20.07 -15.60 -25.74
CA TYR A 774 -20.82 -16.19 -24.63
C TYR A 774 -22.34 -16.00 -24.73
N GLY A 775 -22.79 -15.07 -25.59
CA GLY A 775 -24.21 -14.85 -25.93
C GLY A 775 -24.80 -15.90 -26.88
N ALA A 776 -23.99 -16.81 -27.41
CA ALA A 776 -24.51 -17.98 -28.11
C ALA A 776 -25.04 -18.98 -27.07
N TYR A 777 -26.19 -18.67 -26.46
CA TYR A 777 -27.18 -19.72 -26.25
C TYR A 777 -27.31 -20.40 -27.62
N LEU A 778 -27.00 -21.69 -27.71
CA LEU A 778 -27.52 -22.42 -28.86
C LEU A 778 -29.04 -22.16 -28.86
N ALA A 779 -29.64 -21.95 -30.03
CA ALA A 779 -31.05 -21.54 -30.14
C ALA A 779 -32.03 -22.55 -29.50
N ASP A 780 -31.51 -23.68 -29.00
CA ASP A 780 -32.17 -24.79 -28.30
C ASP A 780 -32.14 -24.70 -26.75
N GLY A 781 -31.39 -23.75 -26.16
CA GLY A 781 -31.36 -23.57 -24.72
C GLY A 781 -30.12 -24.07 -23.97
N SER A 782 -29.11 -24.62 -24.65
CA SER A 782 -27.91 -25.12 -23.95
C SER A 782 -26.90 -24.01 -23.62
N GLU A 783 -26.17 -24.19 -22.51
CA GLU A 783 -25.10 -23.29 -22.06
C GLU A 783 -23.88 -23.34 -23.00
N TYR A 784 -23.30 -22.16 -23.25
CA TYR A 784 -22.13 -21.98 -24.09
C TYR A 784 -20.89 -22.64 -23.47
N SER A 785 -20.43 -23.75 -24.04
CA SER A 785 -19.28 -24.52 -23.54
C SER A 785 -17.93 -24.15 -24.17
N GLY A 786 -17.93 -23.28 -25.18
CA GLY A 786 -16.75 -22.95 -25.99
C GLY A 786 -16.33 -24.05 -27.00
N ASP A 787 -17.07 -25.15 -27.08
CA ASP A 787 -16.88 -26.23 -28.06
C ASP A 787 -17.89 -26.12 -29.20
N TYR A 788 -17.44 -25.62 -30.35
CA TYR A 788 -18.25 -25.53 -31.57
C TYR A 788 -18.40 -26.88 -32.30
N GLY A 789 -17.82 -27.97 -31.76
CA GLY A 789 -17.77 -29.28 -32.39
C GLY A 789 -17.14 -29.25 -33.79
N LYS A 790 -17.32 -30.33 -34.56
CA LYS A 790 -17.06 -30.36 -36.02
C LYS A 790 -18.13 -29.59 -36.83
N ALA A 791 -19.05 -28.87 -36.17
CA ALA A 791 -20.33 -28.46 -36.73
C ALA A 791 -20.42 -26.96 -37.10
N VAL A 792 -19.61 -26.08 -36.52
CA VAL A 792 -19.61 -24.65 -36.88
C VAL A 792 -18.35 -24.30 -37.66
N THR A 793 -18.52 -23.82 -38.90
CA THR A 793 -17.40 -23.42 -39.77
C THR A 793 -16.97 -21.98 -39.51
N LYS A 794 -15.78 -21.61 -39.99
CA LYS A 794 -15.29 -20.23 -39.98
C LYS A 794 -16.28 -19.27 -40.65
N GLU A 795 -16.92 -19.72 -41.72
CA GLU A 795 -17.94 -18.98 -42.46
C GLU A 795 -19.20 -18.74 -41.62
N THR A 796 -19.66 -19.74 -40.86
CA THR A 796 -20.83 -19.60 -39.97
C THR A 796 -20.57 -18.61 -38.84
N LEU A 797 -19.37 -18.65 -38.23
CA LEU A 797 -18.98 -17.66 -37.22
C LEU A 797 -18.83 -16.26 -37.83
N LYS A 798 -18.35 -16.19 -39.08
CA LYS A 798 -18.25 -14.93 -39.84
C LYS A 798 -19.62 -14.32 -40.01
N ASP A 799 -20.62 -15.09 -40.44
CA ASP A 799 -21.98 -14.60 -40.60
C ASP A 799 -22.67 -14.28 -39.26
N PHE A 800 -22.36 -15.04 -38.20
CA PHE A 800 -22.87 -14.81 -36.84
C PHE A 800 -22.42 -13.47 -36.25
N HIS A 801 -21.15 -13.11 -36.42
CA HIS A 801 -20.60 -11.85 -35.89
C HIS A 801 -20.77 -10.66 -36.83
N ARG A 802 -20.71 -10.86 -38.16
CA ARG A 802 -20.71 -9.77 -39.17
C ARG A 802 -21.82 -8.77 -38.93
N ARG A 803 -23.06 -9.25 -38.89
CA ARG A 803 -24.22 -8.36 -38.81
C ARG A 803 -24.33 -7.65 -37.45
N ARG A 804 -23.91 -8.32 -36.37
CA ARG A 804 -23.88 -7.72 -35.02
C ARG A 804 -22.84 -6.61 -34.95
N VAL A 805 -21.65 -6.84 -35.49
CA VAL A 805 -20.56 -5.86 -35.56
C VAL A 805 -20.97 -4.66 -36.42
N GLU A 806 -21.53 -4.89 -37.61
CA GLU A 806 -22.03 -3.82 -38.50
C GLU A 806 -23.06 -2.95 -37.78
N VAL A 807 -24.09 -3.57 -37.20
CA VAL A 807 -25.18 -2.85 -36.52
C VAL A 807 -24.65 -2.04 -35.33
N LEU A 808 -23.74 -2.60 -34.52
CA LEU A 808 -23.15 -1.92 -33.38
C LEU A 808 -22.20 -0.78 -33.79
N ALA A 809 -21.42 -0.98 -34.87
CA ALA A 809 -20.54 0.06 -35.43
C ALA A 809 -21.34 1.25 -35.99
N GLU A 810 -22.45 0.97 -36.69
CA GLU A 810 -23.36 1.99 -37.23
C GLU A 810 -24.12 2.77 -36.14
N SER A 811 -24.10 2.30 -34.90
CA SER A 811 -24.87 2.87 -33.77
C SER A 811 -24.17 4.01 -33.03
N GLY A 812 -23.01 4.46 -33.52
CA GLY A 812 -22.28 5.61 -32.96
C GLY A 812 -21.39 5.28 -31.76
N ALA A 813 -20.98 4.02 -31.59
CA ALA A 813 -19.93 3.64 -30.66
C ALA A 813 -18.56 4.15 -31.14
N ASP A 814 -17.70 4.51 -30.19
CA ASP A 814 -16.32 4.96 -30.48
C ASP A 814 -15.38 3.76 -30.67
N LEU A 815 -15.70 2.62 -30.06
CA LEU A 815 -14.91 1.38 -30.09
C LEU A 815 -15.83 0.15 -30.09
N ILE A 816 -15.32 -1.01 -30.52
CA ILE A 816 -15.98 -2.31 -30.32
C ILE A 816 -15.16 -3.11 -29.30
N ALA A 817 -15.81 -3.52 -28.21
CA ALA A 817 -15.21 -4.36 -27.17
C ALA A 817 -15.56 -5.83 -27.42
N PHE A 818 -14.57 -6.64 -27.77
CA PHE A 818 -14.73 -8.09 -27.92
C PHE A 818 -14.53 -8.77 -26.56
N GLU A 819 -15.63 -9.21 -25.95
CA GLU A 819 -15.63 -9.86 -24.65
C GLU A 819 -15.53 -11.39 -24.80
N THR A 820 -14.58 -12.00 -24.09
CA THR A 820 -14.40 -13.46 -24.01
C THR A 820 -14.17 -14.10 -25.39
N ILE A 821 -12.91 -14.08 -25.87
CA ILE A 821 -12.50 -14.77 -27.10
C ILE A 821 -11.99 -16.17 -26.74
N PRO A 822 -12.78 -17.23 -26.95
CA PRO A 822 -12.51 -18.55 -26.36
C PRO A 822 -11.62 -19.43 -27.26
N ASN A 823 -11.49 -19.11 -28.55
CA ASN A 823 -10.66 -19.87 -29.46
C ASN A 823 -10.10 -19.05 -30.65
N LYS A 824 -9.09 -19.61 -31.31
CA LYS A 824 -8.35 -19.02 -32.44
C LYS A 824 -9.23 -18.78 -33.68
N ILE A 825 -10.23 -19.61 -33.95
CA ILE A 825 -11.10 -19.48 -35.14
C ILE A 825 -11.99 -18.24 -34.97
N GLU A 826 -12.56 -18.06 -33.80
CA GLU A 826 -13.37 -16.90 -33.45
C GLU A 826 -12.55 -15.61 -33.43
N ALA A 827 -11.33 -15.64 -32.86
CA ALA A 827 -10.40 -14.51 -32.95
C ALA A 827 -10.10 -14.12 -34.41
N GLN A 828 -9.84 -15.09 -35.29
CA GLN A 828 -9.58 -14.84 -36.72
C GLN A 828 -10.80 -14.27 -37.45
N VAL A 829 -12.00 -14.72 -37.11
CA VAL A 829 -13.24 -14.20 -37.70
C VAL A 829 -13.47 -12.75 -37.30
N LEU A 830 -13.23 -12.41 -36.04
CA LEU A 830 -13.42 -11.07 -35.49
C LEU A 830 -12.35 -10.08 -36.00
N ILE A 831 -11.10 -10.53 -36.17
CA ILE A 831 -10.00 -9.71 -36.70
C ILE A 831 -10.19 -9.38 -38.19
N VAL A 832 -10.68 -10.34 -38.99
CA VAL A 832 -10.92 -10.18 -40.45
C VAL A 832 -12.16 -9.30 -40.75
N GLN A 833 -12.87 -8.83 -39.73
CA GLN A 833 -14.05 -7.97 -39.86
C GLN A 833 -13.81 -6.52 -39.40
N SER A 834 -12.57 -6.15 -39.11
CA SER A 834 -12.23 -4.74 -38.87
C SER A 834 -12.46 -3.92 -40.16
N PRO A 835 -13.10 -2.73 -40.10
CA PRO A 835 -13.40 -1.89 -41.26
C PRO A 835 -12.18 -1.46 -42.10
N ASP A 836 -10.97 -1.62 -41.57
CA ASP A 836 -9.72 -1.11 -42.14
C ASP A 836 -9.12 -2.00 -43.27
N GLU A 837 -9.78 -3.09 -43.68
CA GLU A 837 -9.47 -3.77 -44.95
C GLU A 837 -10.24 -3.17 -46.15
N VAL A 838 -10.39 -1.84 -46.17
CA VAL A 838 -10.40 -1.07 -47.42
C VAL A 838 -9.03 -0.39 -47.53
N ASP A 839 -8.03 -1.19 -47.94
CA ASP A 839 -6.69 -0.78 -48.37
C ASP A 839 -5.95 0.26 -47.47
N LEU A 840 -5.28 -0.20 -46.39
CA LEU A 840 -3.86 0.10 -46.04
C LEU A 840 -3.42 -0.51 -44.70
#